data_AF-A0A251ZVS7-F1
#
_entry.id   AF-A0A251ZVS7-F1
#
_cell.length_a   1.000
_cell.length_b   1.000
_cell.length_c   1.000
_cell.angle_alpha   90.00
_cell.angle_beta   90.00
_cell.angle_gamma   90.00
#
_symmetry.space_group_name_H-M   'P 1'
#
loop_
_entity.id
_entity.type
_entity.pdbx_description
1 polymer ?
#
loop_
_entity_poly.entity_id
_entity_poly.type
_entity_poly.pdbx_seq_one_letter_code
_entity_poly.pdbx_strand_id
1 'polypeptide(L)'
;MSHLLDRLSFFKRTKSTFANGHGAVVQEDRKWENAYRQRWQHDKIVRSTHGVNCTGSCSWQIYVKSGLITWETQQVNYPRTRPDLPNHEPRGCPRGASYSWYVYSAQRVKYPMLRGKLAQLWREARKSKDPISAWEYISQTPEIAKSYKSRRGLGGFVRSTWDEVNEVIAAANNYTVKNFGPDRVIGFSPIPAMSMVSYASGSRYLSLIGGVPLSFYDWYCDLPPASPQVWGEQTDVPESADWYNSTYLMVWGSNVPMTRTPDAHFYTEVRYKGTKTVAVSSDYGEMVKFGDIWLAPKQGTDAALAMAMGHVIFKEFHLDNPSDYFTSYCRQYTDMPMLVMLEPQGDHYLPNYFLRASHLADNLNEETNPEWKTLVLDETTGKIVTPKGSIGFRWGDNGRWNLQEQDSQGQAIKAQLSILDSHDQVLDVGFDYFAGEGENEQFTRKVPVKKITLADGSEKYVTTVFDLMAANYSIDRGLGDGAKDYFDDVPYTPGWQQAHTGVKPELVIQVAREFAQNADKTNGKSMVIVGAALNHWYHMDMTYRGIINMLMMCGCIGQSGGGWCHYVGQEKLRPQTGWAPLAFGLDWYRPVRQMNGTSFFYNHTSQWRHEKLGLNEITSSTALNQFADMSLIDCNAKAERLGWLPSAPQLTTNPLDITKQAAAASKDPVAFAVEGLKDGSLDMSCNDPDNPKNFPRNMFVWRSNILGSSGKGHEYFLKYLLGTQNALLSEEEDCIKPQEITVRPAAEGKLDLMVVLDFRMSTTCLYADVILPTATWYEKDDLNTSDMHPFIHPLSEAIQPLWQSKSDWEIFKGIAHKFSDLAGDYLGVQKDLVLTPLMHDTPQELGQPFDVKDWKKGECDPIPGKTMPAMTVVERNYGETYQKYTSVGPLLEKVGNGGKGISWDTKHEVDVLRGLNKVVQDGVAKGQPKLDTAVDAAEMILTLAPETNGHIAVKAWGALSKITGLDHTPLALPREHDTIRFRDVQAQPRKIISSPTWSGLESETVSYNAGYTNVHELIPWRTITGRQQFYQDHQWMRAFGESLCVYKPFVDLKTTKKVLGQHGNGNPEIVLNFLTPHQKWGIHSTYSDNLRMLTLSRGGPHVWVSEIDAQKAGIVDNDWIEVFNLNGTLTARAVVSQRIPEGMTLMYHAQEKIINVPGAEVSKKRGGIHNSVTRAVLKPTHMIGGYAQLSYGFNYYGTVGSNRDEFVVVRKMKKVDWLQETDNLAQSNVKA
;
A
#
# COMPACT_ATOMS: atom_id res chain seq x y z
N MET A 1 34.23 49.33 25.83
CA MET A 1 33.38 50.27 26.60
C MET A 1 33.19 49.68 27.98
N SER A 2 33.26 50.51 29.02
CA SER A 2 33.08 50.06 30.40
C SER A 2 31.61 50.22 30.79
N HIS A 3 30.89 49.11 30.96
CA HIS A 3 29.51 49.12 31.46
C HIS A 3 29.38 49.80 32.83
N LEU A 4 30.47 49.81 33.63
CA LEU A 4 30.53 50.53 34.90
C LEU A 4 30.53 52.05 34.70
N LEU A 5 31.32 52.56 33.75
CA LEU A 5 31.36 54.00 33.44
C LEU A 5 30.07 54.47 32.78
N ASP A 6 29.44 53.64 31.95
CA ASP A 6 28.16 53.98 31.31
C ASP A 6 27.05 54.23 32.35
N ARG A 7 27.08 53.54 33.50
CA ARG A 7 26.08 53.72 34.58
C ARG A 7 26.17 55.10 35.24
N LEU A 8 27.34 55.74 35.22
CA LEU A 8 27.51 57.09 35.76
C LEU A 8 26.80 58.16 34.89
N SER A 9 26.41 57.82 33.67
CA SER A 9 25.62 58.70 32.78
C SER A 9 24.10 58.57 32.96
N PHE A 10 23.62 57.94 34.03
CA PHE A 10 22.22 57.56 34.24
C PHE A 10 21.19 58.63 33.85
N PHE A 11 21.32 59.86 34.35
CA PHE A 11 20.38 60.96 34.07
C PHE A 11 20.45 61.50 32.64
N LYS A 12 21.53 61.24 31.89
CA LYS A 12 21.67 61.64 30.48
C LYS A 12 20.99 60.66 29.52
N ARG A 13 20.48 59.52 30.01
CA ARG A 13 19.87 58.46 29.17
C ARG A 13 18.43 58.76 28.79
N THR A 14 17.67 59.47 29.64
CA THR A 14 16.28 59.84 29.33
C THR A 14 16.26 60.97 28.31
N LYS A 15 15.73 60.69 27.11
CA LYS A 15 15.58 61.67 26.03
C LYS A 15 14.31 62.50 26.16
N SER A 16 13.21 61.85 26.49
CA SER A 16 11.90 62.48 26.66
C SER A 16 11.03 61.60 27.54
N THR A 17 9.97 62.21 28.07
CA THR A 17 8.88 61.47 28.69
C THR A 17 7.68 61.42 27.73
N PHE A 18 6.84 60.43 27.90
CA PHE A 18 5.57 60.30 27.17
C PHE A 18 4.46 59.85 28.13
N ALA A 19 3.21 59.96 27.66
CA ALA A 19 2.02 59.63 28.46
C ALA A 19 2.02 60.35 29.84
N ASN A 20 2.18 61.67 29.83
CA ASN A 20 2.16 62.52 31.05
C ASN A 20 3.16 62.07 32.14
N GLY A 21 4.35 61.63 31.73
CA GLY A 21 5.39 61.17 32.66
C GLY A 21 5.25 59.71 33.09
N HIS A 22 4.26 58.97 32.58
CA HIS A 22 4.14 57.52 32.83
C HIS A 22 5.30 56.73 32.20
N GLY A 23 5.78 57.15 31.04
CA GLY A 23 6.86 56.49 30.32
C GLY A 23 8.03 57.41 29.99
N ALA A 24 9.20 56.82 29.80
CA ALA A 24 10.41 57.51 29.37
C ALA A 24 11.00 56.84 28.13
N VAL A 25 11.40 57.64 27.15
CA VAL A 25 12.23 57.18 26.04
C VAL A 25 13.68 57.27 26.49
N VAL A 26 14.35 56.12 26.57
CA VAL A 26 15.75 56.03 27.01
C VAL A 26 16.70 55.68 25.86
N GLN A 27 17.89 56.25 25.87
CA GLN A 27 19.00 55.88 25.01
C GLN A 27 19.98 55.01 25.81
N GLU A 28 19.68 53.72 25.91
CA GLU A 28 20.55 52.73 26.55
C GLU A 28 21.30 51.88 25.50
N ASP A 29 22.47 51.36 25.89
CA ASP A 29 23.17 50.38 25.08
C ASP A 29 22.37 49.07 25.01
N ARG A 30 22.04 48.64 23.80
CA ARG A 30 21.29 47.41 23.51
C ARG A 30 22.15 46.35 22.83
N LYS A 31 23.49 46.40 22.97
CA LYS A 31 24.38 45.46 22.28
C LYS A 31 24.24 44.02 22.77
N TRP A 32 23.72 43.81 23.99
CA TRP A 32 23.39 42.48 24.50
C TRP A 32 22.44 41.70 23.58
N GLU A 33 21.60 42.39 22.80
CA GLU A 33 20.72 41.78 21.80
C GLU A 33 21.47 41.04 20.70
N ASN A 34 22.75 41.35 20.49
CA ASN A 34 23.59 40.63 19.53
C ASN A 34 23.75 39.14 19.87
N ALA A 35 23.57 38.73 21.13
CA ALA A 35 23.58 37.31 21.49
C ALA A 35 22.47 36.53 20.74
N TYR A 36 21.27 37.08 20.65
CA TYR A 36 20.16 36.46 19.91
C TYR A 36 20.33 36.60 18.40
N ARG A 37 20.81 37.75 17.91
CA ARG A 37 21.10 37.95 16.48
C ARG A 37 22.15 36.95 15.98
N GLN A 38 23.22 36.75 16.75
CA GLN A 38 24.29 35.80 16.44
C GLN A 38 23.83 34.35 16.57
N ARG A 39 22.86 34.04 17.43
CA ARG A 39 22.24 32.71 17.46
C ARG A 39 21.51 32.41 16.15
N TRP A 40 20.75 33.36 15.61
CA TRP A 40 19.98 33.22 14.37
C TRP A 40 20.84 33.17 13.10
N GLN A 41 21.94 33.92 13.06
CA GLN A 41 22.90 33.88 11.96
C GLN A 41 23.41 32.45 11.72
N HIS A 42 23.63 32.10 10.46
CA HIS A 42 24.01 30.76 10.01
C HIS A 42 24.96 30.87 8.82
N ASP A 43 25.64 29.77 8.49
CA ASP A 43 26.68 29.72 7.46
C ASP A 43 26.05 29.59 6.08
N LYS A 44 25.04 28.70 5.95
CA LYS A 44 24.30 28.46 4.70
C LYS A 44 22.95 27.80 4.98
N ILE A 45 22.10 27.83 3.95
CA ILE A 45 20.84 27.08 3.88
C ILE A 45 20.93 26.11 2.70
N VAL A 46 20.50 24.86 2.91
CA VAL A 46 20.42 23.84 1.86
C VAL A 46 18.98 23.36 1.72
N ARG A 47 18.51 23.13 0.49
CA ARG A 47 17.20 22.51 0.27
C ARG A 47 17.29 21.01 0.53
N SER A 48 16.38 20.47 1.32
CA SER A 48 16.16 19.02 1.39
C SER A 48 14.70 18.72 1.73
N THR A 49 14.36 17.45 1.92
CA THR A 49 13.03 16.96 2.30
C THR A 49 13.19 15.78 3.27
N HIS A 50 12.09 15.10 3.59
CA HIS A 50 12.05 13.98 4.52
C HIS A 50 11.66 12.69 3.78
N GLY A 51 12.56 11.72 3.74
CA GLY A 51 12.32 10.38 3.19
C GLY A 51 11.53 9.49 4.15
N VAL A 52 10.30 9.91 4.48
CA VAL A 52 9.38 9.22 5.41
C VAL A 52 7.97 9.15 4.83
N ASN A 53 7.29 8.03 5.07
CA ASN A 53 5.98 7.72 4.51
C ASN A 53 4.87 8.56 5.17
N CYS A 54 4.72 9.81 4.75
CA CYS A 54 3.79 10.77 5.37
C CYS A 54 2.87 11.49 4.40
N THR A 55 3.02 11.26 3.09
CA THR A 55 2.42 12.01 1.97
C THR A 55 2.81 13.50 1.91
N GLY A 56 3.43 14.04 2.95
CA GLY A 56 3.66 15.47 3.04
C GLY A 56 4.57 16.04 1.95
N SER A 57 5.60 15.30 1.53
CA SER A 57 6.56 15.72 0.49
C SER A 57 6.97 17.20 0.65
N CYS A 58 7.31 17.59 1.88
CA CYS A 58 7.59 18.99 2.23
C CYS A 58 9.06 19.33 1.99
N SER A 59 9.35 20.43 1.32
CA SER A 59 10.69 20.96 1.07
C SER A 59 11.08 21.88 2.23
N TRP A 60 12.29 21.73 2.75
CA TRP A 60 12.80 22.43 3.93
C TRP A 60 14.11 23.17 3.63
N GLN A 61 14.31 24.24 4.38
CA GLN A 61 15.55 25.00 4.52
C GLN A 61 16.35 24.40 5.66
N ILE A 62 17.48 23.76 5.35
CA ILE A 62 18.34 23.10 6.34
C ILE A 62 19.45 24.08 6.71
N TYR A 63 19.47 24.52 7.97
CA TYR A 63 20.40 25.54 8.44
C TYR A 63 21.69 24.91 8.94
N VAL A 64 22.79 25.25 8.29
CA VAL A 64 24.14 24.88 8.74
C VAL A 64 24.75 26.08 9.46
N LYS A 65 25.21 25.87 10.69
CA LYS A 65 25.87 26.88 11.51
C LYS A 65 27.07 26.26 12.21
N SER A 66 28.23 26.91 12.12
CA SER A 66 29.50 26.37 12.61
C SER A 66 29.81 24.98 12.02
N GLY A 67 29.47 24.77 10.74
CA GLY A 67 29.65 23.50 10.04
C GLY A 67 28.74 22.36 10.49
N LEU A 68 27.75 22.62 11.35
CA LEU A 68 26.81 21.63 11.87
C LEU A 68 25.38 21.94 11.42
N ILE A 69 24.57 20.91 11.18
CA ILE A 69 23.13 21.07 11.02
C ILE A 69 22.55 21.49 12.37
N THR A 70 21.77 22.57 12.42
CA THR A 70 21.26 23.11 13.69
C THR A 70 19.74 23.09 13.82
N TRP A 71 19.03 23.55 12.79
CA TRP A 71 17.57 23.50 12.72
C TRP A 71 17.11 23.54 11.26
N GLU A 72 15.81 23.44 11.08
CA GLU A 72 15.12 23.49 9.80
C GLU A 72 13.89 24.42 9.88
N THR A 73 13.60 25.12 8.78
CA THR A 73 12.31 25.80 8.55
C THR A 73 11.79 25.40 7.18
N GLN A 74 10.49 25.50 6.93
CA GLN A 74 9.94 25.13 5.64
C GLN A 74 10.46 26.05 4.52
N GLN A 75 10.54 25.52 3.31
CA GLN A 75 10.63 26.34 2.10
C GLN A 75 9.24 26.88 1.77
N VAL A 76 9.20 28.11 1.26
CA VAL A 76 7.95 28.79 0.86
C VAL A 76 7.91 29.11 -0.62
N ASN A 77 8.88 28.62 -1.40
CA ASN A 77 9.06 28.97 -2.80
C ASN A 77 8.58 27.89 -3.77
N TYR A 78 7.58 27.08 -3.40
CA TYR A 78 6.88 26.24 -4.36
C TYR A 78 6.34 27.09 -5.52
N PRO A 79 6.30 26.57 -6.77
CA PRO A 79 5.53 27.20 -7.83
C PRO A 79 4.11 27.48 -7.33
N ARG A 80 3.66 28.73 -7.49
CA ARG A 80 2.35 29.16 -7.01
C ARG A 80 1.25 28.44 -7.77
N THR A 81 0.14 28.18 -7.09
CA THR A 81 -1.10 27.71 -7.72
C THR A 81 -1.75 28.85 -8.50
N ARG A 82 -2.87 28.54 -9.18
CA ARG A 82 -3.70 29.56 -9.83
C ARG A 82 -4.18 30.62 -8.83
N PRO A 83 -4.48 31.86 -9.27
CA PRO A 83 -4.95 32.93 -8.38
C PRO A 83 -6.22 32.61 -7.57
N ASP A 84 -7.06 31.69 -8.04
CA ASP A 84 -8.30 31.26 -7.37
C ASP A 84 -8.08 30.17 -6.30
N LEU A 85 -6.84 29.66 -6.17
CA LEU A 85 -6.46 28.64 -5.20
C LEU A 85 -5.49 29.20 -4.16
N PRO A 86 -5.56 28.76 -2.89
CA PRO A 86 -4.49 29.01 -1.95
C PRO A 86 -3.22 28.28 -2.42
N ASN A 87 -2.05 28.82 -2.05
CA ASN A 87 -0.77 28.19 -2.36
C ASN A 87 -0.46 27.06 -1.37
N HIS A 88 0.45 26.17 -1.74
CA HIS A 88 0.87 25.07 -0.87
C HIS A 88 1.76 25.52 0.31
N GLU A 89 2.40 26.69 0.24
CA GLU A 89 3.31 27.13 1.29
C GLU A 89 2.56 27.39 2.62
N PRO A 90 3.16 27.13 3.79
CA PRO A 90 4.53 26.62 3.98
C PRO A 90 4.64 25.08 3.98
N ARG A 91 3.53 24.33 3.89
CA ARG A 91 3.49 22.90 4.23
C ARG A 91 4.16 22.63 5.60
N GLY A 92 4.80 21.47 5.73
CA GLY A 92 5.51 21.03 6.94
C GLY A 92 4.59 20.46 8.01
N CYS A 93 5.19 19.89 9.05
CA CYS A 93 4.48 19.30 10.18
C CYS A 93 5.41 19.27 11.42
N PRO A 94 4.87 19.09 12.64
CA PRO A 94 5.69 19.08 13.85
C PRO A 94 6.73 17.96 13.88
N ARG A 95 6.47 16.83 13.22
CA ARG A 95 7.44 15.73 13.08
C ARG A 95 8.64 16.20 12.26
N GLY A 96 8.39 16.71 11.05
CA GLY A 96 9.43 17.21 10.16
C GLY A 96 10.29 18.31 10.78
N ALA A 97 9.69 19.23 11.54
CA ALA A 97 10.40 20.29 12.27
C ALA A 97 11.31 19.79 13.42
N SER A 98 11.26 18.49 13.73
CA SER A 98 12.07 17.88 14.78
C SER A 98 13.22 17.02 14.25
N TYR A 99 13.37 16.87 12.93
CA TYR A 99 14.27 15.89 12.33
C TYR A 99 15.74 16.18 12.62
N SER A 100 16.15 17.45 12.65
CA SER A 100 17.51 17.88 12.99
C SER A 100 18.05 17.29 14.29
N TRP A 101 17.17 16.91 15.22
CA TRP A 101 17.54 16.21 16.45
C TRP A 101 18.33 14.92 16.18
N TYR A 102 17.92 14.11 15.18
CA TYR A 102 18.53 12.80 14.94
C TYR A 102 20.00 12.87 14.57
N VAL A 103 20.42 13.92 13.85
CA VAL A 103 21.74 14.06 13.24
C VAL A 103 22.86 13.79 14.26
N TYR A 104 22.70 14.30 15.50
CA TYR A 104 23.67 14.14 16.59
C TYR A 104 23.09 13.47 17.84
N SER A 105 21.88 12.93 17.76
CA SER A 105 21.18 12.34 18.89
C SER A 105 21.92 11.13 19.49
N ALA A 106 21.55 10.77 20.71
CA ALA A 106 21.98 9.52 21.35
C ALA A 106 21.49 8.26 20.60
N GLN A 107 20.46 8.37 19.76
CA GLN A 107 19.91 7.26 18.97
C GLN A 107 20.64 7.04 17.64
N ARG A 108 21.52 7.96 17.22
CA ARG A 108 22.21 7.91 15.93
C ARG A 108 23.09 6.67 15.80
N VAL A 109 22.89 5.89 14.74
CA VAL A 109 23.79 4.80 14.33
C VAL A 109 25.00 5.41 13.62
N LYS A 110 26.20 5.17 14.17
CA LYS A 110 27.44 5.87 13.74
C LYS A 110 28.39 5.00 12.92
N TYR A 111 28.37 3.70 13.16
CA TYR A 111 29.32 2.72 12.61
C TYR A 111 28.57 1.47 12.16
N PRO A 112 29.11 0.70 11.21
CA PRO A 112 28.62 -0.65 10.97
C PRO A 112 28.77 -1.47 12.26
N MET A 113 27.72 -2.20 12.62
CA MET A 113 27.64 -3.01 13.83
C MET A 113 27.33 -4.46 13.48
N LEU A 114 27.95 -5.39 14.20
CA LEU A 114 27.66 -6.83 14.14
C LEU A 114 27.16 -7.31 15.50
N ARG A 115 26.25 -8.28 15.50
CA ARG A 115 25.91 -9.02 16.72
C ARG A 115 27.19 -9.67 17.25
N GLY A 116 27.58 -9.39 18.49
CA GLY A 116 28.87 -9.79 19.04
C GLY A 116 29.13 -11.30 18.95
N LYS A 117 28.09 -12.12 19.15
CA LYS A 117 28.20 -13.58 18.99
C LYS A 117 28.50 -13.99 17.54
N LEU A 118 27.85 -13.37 16.56
CA LEU A 118 28.13 -13.62 15.14
C LEU A 118 29.53 -13.12 14.77
N ALA A 119 29.94 -11.95 15.24
CA ALA A 119 31.28 -11.41 15.00
C ALA A 119 32.38 -12.35 15.53
N GLN A 120 32.19 -12.91 16.74
CA GLN A 120 33.12 -13.89 17.31
C GLN A 120 33.22 -15.13 16.42
N LEU A 121 32.09 -15.72 16.02
CA LEU A 121 32.04 -16.91 15.19
C LEU A 121 32.67 -16.67 13.81
N TRP A 122 32.33 -15.54 13.18
CA TRP A 122 32.87 -15.13 11.89
C TRP A 122 34.38 -14.99 11.93
N ARG A 123 34.91 -14.20 12.87
CA ARG A 123 36.35 -13.96 13.00
C ARG A 123 37.12 -15.23 13.32
N GLU A 124 36.55 -16.15 14.10
CA GLU A 124 37.17 -17.45 14.37
C GLU A 124 37.22 -18.31 13.11
N ALA A 125 36.09 -18.46 12.41
CA ALA A 125 36.02 -19.25 11.18
C ALA A 125 36.96 -18.70 10.10
N ARG A 126 37.07 -17.37 9.98
CA ARG A 126 37.93 -16.69 9.00
C ARG A 126 39.44 -16.85 9.24
N LYS A 127 39.88 -17.39 10.39
CA LYS A 127 41.30 -17.74 10.59
C LYS A 127 41.77 -18.89 9.69
N SER A 128 40.86 -19.78 9.30
CA SER A 128 41.22 -21.02 8.57
C SER A 128 40.33 -21.32 7.36
N LYS A 129 39.23 -20.59 7.16
CA LYS A 129 38.30 -20.77 6.04
C LYS A 129 38.21 -19.51 5.20
N ASP A 130 37.99 -19.65 3.89
CA ASP A 130 37.58 -18.54 3.04
C ASP A 130 36.20 -18.00 3.45
N PRO A 131 35.77 -16.83 2.96
CA PRO A 131 34.51 -16.21 3.38
C PRO A 131 33.27 -17.10 3.21
N ILE A 132 33.16 -17.85 2.11
CA ILE A 132 31.97 -18.62 1.79
C ILE A 132 31.92 -19.87 2.66
N SER A 133 33.02 -20.62 2.77
CA SER A 133 33.07 -21.79 3.66
C SER A 133 33.00 -21.42 5.14
N ALA A 134 33.44 -20.21 5.52
CA ALA A 134 33.21 -19.68 6.87
C ALA A 134 31.72 -19.47 7.14
N TRP A 135 30.98 -18.86 6.20
CA TRP A 135 29.54 -18.66 6.34
C TRP A 135 28.76 -19.98 6.34
N GLU A 136 29.10 -20.92 5.45
CA GLU A 136 28.53 -22.26 5.42
C GLU A 136 28.64 -22.94 6.79
N TYR A 137 29.85 -22.97 7.37
CA TYR A 137 30.09 -23.55 8.68
C TYR A 137 29.21 -22.92 9.77
N ILE A 138 29.07 -21.59 9.76
CA ILE A 138 28.30 -20.86 10.78
C ILE A 138 26.79 -21.04 10.62
N SER A 139 26.29 -20.96 9.38
CA SER A 139 24.85 -20.93 9.08
C SER A 139 24.24 -22.33 8.99
N GLN A 140 25.00 -23.33 8.54
CA GLN A 140 24.50 -24.69 8.33
C GLN A 140 24.85 -25.68 9.44
N THR A 141 25.61 -25.27 10.47
CA THR A 141 25.74 -26.05 11.71
C THR A 141 24.63 -25.64 12.68
N PRO A 142 23.61 -26.47 12.95
CA PRO A 142 22.40 -26.05 13.67
C PRO A 142 22.66 -25.41 15.04
N GLU A 143 23.57 -25.96 15.82
CA GLU A 143 23.93 -25.48 17.15
C GLU A 143 24.61 -24.11 17.09
N ILE A 144 25.49 -23.91 16.09
CA ILE A 144 26.19 -22.65 15.87
C ILE A 144 25.21 -21.58 15.39
N ALA A 145 24.36 -21.92 14.42
CA ALA A 145 23.33 -21.03 13.89
C ALA A 145 22.38 -20.56 15.00
N LYS A 146 21.86 -21.50 15.79
CA LYS A 146 21.01 -21.20 16.95
C LYS A 146 21.72 -20.28 17.96
N SER A 147 23.03 -20.45 18.15
CA SER A 147 23.79 -19.69 19.16
C SER A 147 23.83 -18.17 18.92
N TYR A 148 23.80 -17.70 17.68
CA TYR A 148 23.72 -16.26 17.38
C TYR A 148 22.28 -15.81 17.10
N LYS A 149 21.45 -16.62 16.42
CA LYS A 149 20.04 -16.27 16.13
C LYS A 149 19.24 -16.00 17.41
N SER A 150 19.44 -16.84 18.44
CA SER A 150 18.80 -16.67 19.75
C SER A 150 19.25 -15.41 20.53
N ARG A 151 20.28 -14.69 20.06
CA ARG A 151 20.77 -13.43 20.65
C ARG A 151 20.18 -12.18 19.99
N ARG A 152 19.42 -12.32 18.90
CA ARG A 152 18.70 -11.20 18.29
C ARG A 152 17.72 -10.60 19.32
N GLY A 153 17.72 -9.26 19.45
CA GLY A 153 16.88 -8.54 20.41
C GLY A 153 17.43 -8.43 21.84
N LEU A 154 18.58 -9.06 22.16
CA LEU A 154 19.16 -9.11 23.52
C LEU A 154 20.44 -8.26 23.68
N GLY A 155 20.63 -7.24 22.82
CA GLY A 155 21.83 -6.40 22.86
C GLY A 155 23.12 -7.09 22.40
N GLY A 156 24.27 -6.66 22.92
CA GLY A 156 25.58 -7.25 22.58
C GLY A 156 26.11 -6.92 21.18
N PHE A 157 25.72 -5.78 20.60
CA PHE A 157 26.32 -5.30 19.35
C PHE A 157 27.75 -4.81 19.57
N VAL A 158 28.63 -5.11 18.62
CA VAL A 158 30.01 -4.63 18.58
C VAL A 158 30.25 -3.82 17.32
N ARG A 159 31.09 -2.79 17.41
CA ARG A 159 31.54 -2.03 16.24
C ARG A 159 32.31 -2.95 15.29
N SER A 160 32.03 -2.80 14.00
CA SER A 160 32.67 -3.51 12.89
C SER A 160 33.26 -2.49 11.90
N THR A 161 33.70 -2.95 10.72
CA THR A 161 34.16 -2.13 9.60
C THR A 161 33.31 -2.41 8.36
N TRP A 162 33.30 -1.48 7.40
CA TRP A 162 32.58 -1.68 6.13
C TRP A 162 33.07 -2.93 5.38
N ASP A 163 34.37 -3.21 5.39
CA ASP A 163 34.93 -4.37 4.72
C ASP A 163 34.49 -5.69 5.37
N GLU A 164 34.48 -5.77 6.71
CA GLU A 164 34.04 -6.96 7.43
C GLU A 164 32.55 -7.24 7.16
N VAL A 165 31.67 -6.23 7.30
CA VAL A 165 30.23 -6.45 7.06
C VAL A 165 29.91 -6.72 5.60
N ASN A 166 30.57 -6.05 4.64
CA ASN A 166 30.35 -6.33 3.22
C ASN A 166 30.81 -7.74 2.86
N GLU A 167 31.91 -8.24 3.43
CA GLU A 167 32.36 -9.62 3.22
C GLU A 167 31.39 -10.65 3.79
N VAL A 168 30.89 -10.46 5.02
CA VAL A 168 29.87 -11.34 5.63
C VAL A 168 28.61 -11.40 4.76
N ILE A 169 28.09 -10.24 4.35
CA ILE A 169 26.87 -10.14 3.56
C ILE A 169 27.06 -10.79 2.19
N ALA A 170 28.16 -10.47 1.50
CA ALA A 170 28.47 -11.02 0.18
C ALA A 170 28.64 -12.54 0.22
N ALA A 171 29.33 -13.07 1.23
CA ALA A 171 29.51 -14.51 1.42
C ALA A 171 28.17 -15.21 1.68
N ALA A 172 27.33 -14.63 2.55
CA ALA A 172 26.01 -15.17 2.85
C ALA A 172 25.09 -15.22 1.62
N ASN A 173 25.10 -14.17 0.80
CA ASN A 173 24.28 -14.11 -0.41
C ASN A 173 24.78 -15.08 -1.48
N ASN A 174 26.10 -15.13 -1.73
CA ASN A 174 26.68 -16.09 -2.68
C ASN A 174 26.36 -17.55 -2.29
N TYR A 175 26.55 -17.89 -1.01
CA TYR A 175 26.21 -19.20 -0.48
C TYR A 175 24.73 -19.54 -0.68
N THR A 176 23.83 -18.60 -0.34
CA THR A 176 22.39 -18.80 -0.45
C THR A 176 21.94 -19.00 -1.90
N VAL A 177 22.43 -18.16 -2.81
CA VAL A 177 22.13 -18.23 -4.25
C VAL A 177 22.53 -19.58 -4.83
N LYS A 178 23.73 -20.09 -4.49
CA LYS A 178 24.23 -21.35 -5.04
C LYS A 178 23.48 -22.57 -4.51
N ASN A 179 23.20 -22.61 -3.21
CA ASN A 179 22.74 -23.84 -2.55
C ASN A 179 21.22 -23.94 -2.41
N PHE A 180 20.51 -22.81 -2.42
CA PHE A 180 19.05 -22.78 -2.23
C PHE A 180 18.33 -22.08 -3.38
N GLY A 181 18.95 -21.05 -3.94
CA GLY A 181 18.41 -20.27 -5.04
C GLY A 181 18.43 -18.78 -4.75
N PRO A 182 18.48 -17.94 -5.80
CA PRO A 182 18.54 -16.49 -5.65
C PRO A 182 17.29 -15.92 -4.95
N ASP A 183 16.14 -16.56 -5.09
CA ASP A 183 14.87 -16.19 -4.47
C ASP A 183 14.77 -16.47 -2.95
N ARG A 184 15.83 -17.00 -2.33
CA ARG A 184 15.98 -17.08 -0.86
C ARG A 184 16.72 -15.87 -0.27
N VAL A 185 17.13 -14.92 -1.13
CA VAL A 185 17.63 -13.59 -0.75
C VAL A 185 16.52 -12.57 -1.01
N ILE A 186 16.01 -11.96 0.06
CA ILE A 186 14.84 -11.08 0.01
C ILE A 186 15.17 -9.69 0.57
N GLY A 187 14.38 -8.69 0.17
CA GLY A 187 14.50 -7.33 0.67
C GLY A 187 13.17 -6.67 0.93
N PHE A 188 13.06 -6.01 2.08
CA PHE A 188 11.90 -5.22 2.45
C PHE A 188 12.27 -3.73 2.53
N SER A 189 11.71 -2.95 1.61
CA SER A 189 11.79 -1.49 1.61
C SER A 189 10.49 -0.93 1.05
N PRO A 190 9.79 -0.05 1.76
CA PRO A 190 8.48 0.44 1.35
C PRO A 190 8.58 1.76 0.58
N ILE A 191 7.54 2.12 -0.16
CA ILE A 191 7.23 3.51 -0.53
C ILE A 191 8.40 4.22 -1.24
N PRO A 192 8.65 3.96 -2.53
CA PRO A 192 9.77 4.56 -3.24
C PRO A 192 9.62 6.08 -3.42
N ALA A 193 8.39 6.61 -3.48
CA ALA A 193 8.13 8.03 -3.74
C ALA A 193 8.74 8.99 -2.69
N MET A 194 9.02 8.52 -1.47
CA MET A 194 9.64 9.36 -0.43
C MET A 194 11.15 9.54 -0.60
N SER A 195 11.83 8.64 -1.32
CA SER A 195 13.27 8.69 -1.58
C SER A 195 13.62 7.62 -2.63
N MET A 196 13.49 8.00 -3.90
CA MET A 196 13.41 7.10 -5.05
C MET A 196 14.68 6.26 -5.26
N VAL A 197 15.85 6.89 -5.24
CA VAL A 197 17.17 6.27 -5.42
C VAL A 197 17.53 5.42 -4.20
N SER A 198 17.18 5.88 -3.00
CA SER A 198 17.39 5.11 -1.78
C SER A 198 16.58 3.81 -1.76
N TYR A 199 15.34 3.80 -2.28
CA TYR A 199 14.64 2.55 -2.54
C TYR A 199 15.39 1.73 -3.59
N ALA A 200 15.68 2.34 -4.74
CA ALA A 200 16.25 1.67 -5.90
C ALA A 200 17.58 0.96 -5.59
N SER A 201 18.36 1.48 -4.65
CA SER A 201 19.65 0.91 -4.26
C SER A 201 19.58 -0.58 -3.92
N GLY A 202 18.74 -0.97 -2.95
CA GLY A 202 18.61 -2.36 -2.53
C GLY A 202 17.83 -3.21 -3.53
N SER A 203 16.77 -2.66 -4.12
CA SER A 203 15.97 -3.41 -5.09
C SER A 203 16.76 -3.70 -6.37
N ARG A 204 17.61 -2.78 -6.84
CA ARG A 204 18.46 -2.97 -8.02
C ARG A 204 19.47 -4.09 -7.77
N TYR A 205 20.13 -4.07 -6.62
CA TYR A 205 21.04 -5.15 -6.21
C TYR A 205 20.32 -6.50 -6.22
N LEU A 206 19.18 -6.60 -5.53
CA LEU A 206 18.39 -7.83 -5.44
C LEU A 206 17.98 -8.33 -6.83
N SER A 207 17.39 -7.47 -7.65
CA SER A 207 16.91 -7.88 -8.98
C SER A 207 18.03 -8.31 -9.92
N LEU A 208 19.22 -7.71 -9.84
CA LEU A 208 20.39 -8.13 -10.61
C LEU A 208 20.86 -9.54 -10.22
N ILE A 209 20.87 -9.87 -8.93
CA ILE A 209 21.24 -11.21 -8.43
C ILE A 209 20.07 -12.22 -8.45
N GLY A 210 18.88 -11.81 -8.89
CA GLY A 210 17.67 -12.66 -8.91
C GLY A 210 16.93 -12.79 -7.57
N GLY A 211 17.30 -11.99 -6.56
CA GLY A 211 16.60 -11.87 -5.29
C GLY A 211 15.26 -11.14 -5.40
N VAL A 212 14.54 -11.07 -4.27
CA VAL A 212 13.12 -10.68 -4.25
C VAL A 212 12.89 -9.39 -3.44
N PRO A 213 12.60 -8.25 -4.10
CA PRO A 213 11.92 -7.12 -3.46
C PRO A 213 10.46 -7.47 -3.08
N LEU A 214 10.14 -7.25 -1.81
CA LEU A 214 8.78 -7.41 -1.26
C LEU A 214 7.96 -6.13 -1.46
N SER A 215 6.66 -6.30 -1.72
CA SER A 215 5.70 -5.19 -1.80
C SER A 215 5.41 -4.62 -0.41
N PHE A 216 4.72 -3.48 -0.40
CA PHE A 216 4.44 -2.72 0.82
C PHE A 216 3.02 -2.16 0.87
N TYR A 217 2.42 -1.80 -0.26
CA TYR A 217 1.15 -1.06 -0.25
C TYR A 217 -0.01 -1.96 0.22
N ASP A 218 -0.07 -3.16 -0.33
CA ASP A 218 -0.92 -4.26 0.12
C ASP A 218 -0.61 -4.67 1.58
N TRP A 219 0.67 -4.91 1.90
CA TRP A 219 1.11 -5.29 3.24
C TRP A 219 0.75 -4.27 4.31
N TYR A 220 0.85 -2.98 4.00
CA TYR A 220 0.52 -1.92 4.92
C TYR A 220 -0.98 -1.78 5.14
N CYS A 221 -1.78 -2.38 4.27
CA CYS A 221 -3.22 -2.16 4.17
C CYS A 221 -3.54 -0.75 3.65
N ASP A 222 -2.60 -0.17 2.90
CA ASP A 222 -2.73 1.13 2.26
C ASP A 222 -3.38 0.96 0.86
N LEU A 223 -3.15 -0.16 0.19
CA LEU A 223 -3.91 -0.57 -1.01
C LEU A 223 -5.39 -0.70 -0.65
N PRO A 224 -6.30 -0.02 -1.37
CA PRO A 224 -7.72 -0.31 -1.33
C PRO A 224 -8.06 -1.25 -2.49
N PRO A 225 -8.26 -2.57 -2.29
CA PRO A 225 -8.53 -3.51 -3.39
C PRO A 225 -9.79 -3.17 -4.20
N ALA A 226 -10.71 -2.38 -3.63
CA ALA A 226 -11.81 -1.74 -4.34
C ALA A 226 -11.37 -0.87 -5.54
N SER A 227 -10.21 -0.20 -5.50
CA SER A 227 -9.72 0.62 -6.62
C SER A 227 -9.38 -0.24 -7.85
N PRO A 228 -8.56 -1.31 -7.72
CA PRO A 228 -8.38 -2.29 -8.79
C PRO A 228 -9.69 -2.91 -9.28
N GLN A 229 -10.59 -3.29 -8.36
CA GLN A 229 -11.89 -3.88 -8.71
C GLN A 229 -12.75 -2.94 -9.58
N VAL A 230 -12.85 -1.66 -9.21
CA VAL A 230 -13.75 -0.70 -9.86
C VAL A 230 -13.11 -0.08 -11.11
N TRP A 231 -11.81 0.22 -11.10
CA TRP A 231 -11.16 1.08 -12.10
C TRP A 231 -9.98 0.43 -12.83
N GLY A 232 -9.53 -0.74 -12.39
CA GLY A 232 -8.28 -1.32 -12.85
C GLY A 232 -7.09 -0.40 -12.57
N GLU A 233 -7.08 0.26 -11.41
CA GLU A 233 -6.04 1.18 -10.97
C GLU A 233 -5.57 0.80 -9.56
N GLN A 234 -4.25 0.83 -9.31
CA GLN A 234 -3.70 0.58 -7.97
C GLN A 234 -4.27 1.62 -7.00
N THR A 235 -4.00 2.88 -7.28
CA THR A 235 -4.53 4.07 -6.63
C THR A 235 -4.21 5.25 -7.53
N ASP A 236 -5.19 6.10 -7.78
CA ASP A 236 -4.98 7.42 -8.34
C ASP A 236 -6.03 8.35 -7.74
N VAL A 237 -5.60 9.49 -7.23
CA VAL A 237 -6.44 10.40 -6.45
C VAL A 237 -6.22 11.85 -6.84
N PRO A 238 -7.22 12.72 -6.65
CA PRO A 238 -7.05 14.17 -6.79
C PRO A 238 -5.93 14.71 -5.87
N GLU A 239 -5.29 15.81 -6.29
CA GLU A 239 -4.35 16.52 -5.41
C GLU A 239 -5.08 17.29 -4.30
N SER A 240 -4.37 17.70 -3.25
CA SER A 240 -4.99 18.46 -2.15
C SER A 240 -5.55 19.81 -2.58
N ALA A 241 -4.94 20.45 -3.58
CA ALA A 241 -5.44 21.70 -4.14
C ALA A 241 -6.83 21.55 -4.78
N ASP A 242 -7.17 20.35 -5.28
CA ASP A 242 -8.48 20.08 -5.88
C ASP A 242 -9.60 19.97 -4.84
N TRP A 243 -9.28 19.76 -3.54
CA TRP A 243 -10.27 19.88 -2.47
C TRP A 243 -10.90 21.28 -2.44
N TYR A 244 -10.13 22.30 -2.83
CA TYR A 244 -10.60 23.68 -2.90
C TYR A 244 -11.56 23.96 -4.07
N ASN A 245 -11.58 23.05 -5.05
CA ASN A 245 -12.52 23.07 -6.16
C ASN A 245 -13.86 22.40 -5.79
N SER A 246 -13.91 21.61 -4.71
CA SER A 246 -15.13 20.96 -4.22
C SER A 246 -16.08 21.94 -3.55
N THR A 247 -17.39 21.70 -3.70
CA THR A 247 -18.46 22.50 -3.06
C THR A 247 -19.24 21.71 -2.00
N TYR A 248 -19.01 20.39 -1.90
CA TYR A 248 -19.46 19.56 -0.78
C TYR A 248 -18.43 18.48 -0.48
N LEU A 249 -17.89 18.48 0.74
CA LEU A 249 -16.75 17.65 1.09
C LEU A 249 -17.04 16.78 2.32
N MET A 250 -17.07 15.46 2.12
CA MET A 250 -17.13 14.51 3.22
C MET A 250 -15.72 14.06 3.61
N VAL A 251 -15.41 14.07 4.90
CA VAL A 251 -14.15 13.58 5.46
C VAL A 251 -14.45 12.36 6.30
N TRP A 252 -14.25 11.18 5.72
CA TRP A 252 -14.76 9.91 6.25
C TRP A 252 -13.60 9.00 6.63
N GLY A 253 -13.41 8.77 7.93
CA GLY A 253 -12.32 7.91 8.41
C GLY A 253 -10.91 8.41 8.03
N SER A 254 -10.76 9.71 7.79
CA SER A 254 -9.50 10.37 7.44
C SER A 254 -9.26 11.53 8.39
N ASN A 255 -8.29 11.39 9.30
CA ASN A 255 -7.99 12.42 10.28
C ASN A 255 -7.06 13.50 9.69
N VAL A 256 -7.58 14.29 8.75
CA VAL A 256 -6.83 15.24 7.90
C VAL A 256 -5.86 16.15 8.68
N PRO A 257 -6.26 16.85 9.76
CA PRO A 257 -5.35 17.76 10.48
C PRO A 257 -4.12 17.05 11.07
N MET A 258 -4.29 15.80 11.47
CA MET A 258 -3.26 15.01 12.13
C MET A 258 -2.38 14.25 11.14
N THR A 259 -2.99 13.65 10.12
CA THR A 259 -2.34 12.70 9.20
C THR A 259 -2.01 13.29 7.83
N ARG A 260 -2.68 14.36 7.42
CA ARG A 260 -2.44 15.20 6.23
C ARG A 260 -2.16 16.64 6.63
N THR A 261 -1.43 16.84 7.74
CA THR A 261 -1.13 18.16 8.32
C THR A 261 -0.72 19.24 7.31
N PRO A 262 0.22 19.01 6.36
CA PRO A 262 0.65 20.06 5.43
C PRO A 262 -0.40 20.46 4.40
N ASP A 263 -1.45 19.65 4.21
CA ASP A 263 -2.52 19.86 3.22
C ASP A 263 -3.84 20.28 3.88
N ALA A 264 -3.93 20.22 5.21
CA ALA A 264 -5.14 20.51 5.97
C ALA A 264 -5.67 21.94 5.75
N HIS A 265 -4.81 22.88 5.34
CA HIS A 265 -5.24 24.25 5.04
C HIS A 265 -6.25 24.29 3.89
N PHE A 266 -6.09 23.48 2.83
CA PHE A 266 -7.07 23.40 1.73
C PHE A 266 -8.45 22.96 2.22
N TYR A 267 -8.49 21.99 3.15
CA TYR A 267 -9.73 21.56 3.79
C TYR A 267 -10.35 22.68 4.64
N THR A 268 -9.56 23.43 5.41
CA THR A 268 -10.11 24.49 6.26
C THR A 268 -10.50 25.76 5.49
N GLU A 269 -9.75 26.11 4.45
CA GLU A 269 -9.92 27.36 3.69
C GLU A 269 -11.05 27.25 2.68
N VAL A 270 -11.29 26.07 2.08
CA VAL A 270 -12.40 25.88 1.15
C VAL A 270 -13.77 26.15 1.80
N ARG A 271 -13.86 25.97 3.13
CA ARG A 271 -15.06 26.32 3.90
C ARG A 271 -15.41 27.80 3.79
N TYR A 272 -14.42 28.69 3.68
CA TYR A 272 -14.66 30.12 3.46
C TYR A 272 -15.18 30.45 2.06
N LYS A 273 -15.01 29.52 1.10
CA LYS A 273 -15.61 29.58 -0.24
C LYS A 273 -17.08 29.12 -0.24
N GLY A 274 -17.62 28.70 0.92
CA GLY A 274 -19.00 28.24 1.08
C GLY A 274 -19.17 26.72 1.00
N THR A 275 -18.08 25.96 0.88
CA THR A 275 -18.13 24.49 0.85
C THR A 275 -18.55 23.92 2.20
N LYS A 276 -19.64 23.16 2.20
CA LYS A 276 -20.09 22.41 3.39
C LYS A 276 -19.22 21.19 3.60
N THR A 277 -18.93 20.88 4.85
CA THR A 277 -18.05 19.78 5.24
C THR A 277 -18.74 18.85 6.24
N VAL A 278 -18.63 17.54 6.02
CA VAL A 278 -19.20 16.52 6.93
C VAL A 278 -18.08 15.60 7.40
N ALA A 279 -17.87 15.52 8.71
CA ALA A 279 -16.91 14.59 9.31
C ALA A 279 -17.61 13.30 9.72
N VAL A 280 -17.10 12.16 9.26
CA VAL A 280 -17.62 10.83 9.62
C VAL A 280 -16.54 10.06 10.37
N SER A 281 -16.77 9.85 11.68
CA SER A 281 -15.80 9.29 12.63
C SER A 281 -16.48 8.75 13.87
N SER A 282 -16.12 7.54 14.30
CA SER A 282 -16.66 6.94 15.54
C SER A 282 -16.24 7.69 16.80
N ASP A 283 -15.01 8.20 16.85
CA ASP A 283 -14.53 9.08 17.92
C ASP A 283 -14.57 10.56 17.50
N TYR A 284 -14.51 11.47 18.48
CA TYR A 284 -14.33 12.90 18.21
C TYR A 284 -12.86 13.20 17.84
N GLY A 285 -12.45 12.74 16.66
CA GLY A 285 -11.10 12.94 16.08
C GLY A 285 -10.85 14.38 15.65
N GLU A 286 -9.60 14.74 15.32
CA GLU A 286 -9.25 16.15 15.06
C GLU A 286 -9.97 16.75 13.83
N MET A 287 -10.31 15.92 12.83
CA MET A 287 -11.10 16.37 11.67
C MET A 287 -12.52 16.79 12.04
N VAL A 288 -13.12 16.19 13.08
CA VAL A 288 -14.49 16.52 13.52
C VAL A 288 -14.61 17.98 13.95
N LYS A 289 -13.55 18.56 14.52
CA LYS A 289 -13.47 19.98 14.89
C LYS A 289 -13.81 20.92 13.73
N PHE A 290 -13.53 20.50 12.49
CA PHE A 290 -13.67 21.33 11.30
C PHE A 290 -14.91 20.98 10.46
N GLY A 291 -15.64 19.92 10.80
CA GLY A 291 -16.87 19.52 10.13
C GLY A 291 -18.06 20.38 10.56
N ASP A 292 -18.98 20.65 9.63
CA ASP A 292 -20.24 21.33 9.92
C ASP A 292 -21.32 20.34 10.40
N ILE A 293 -21.15 19.05 10.09
CA ILE A 293 -21.89 17.91 10.64
C ILE A 293 -20.90 16.85 11.10
N TRP A 294 -21.17 16.22 12.25
CA TRP A 294 -20.48 15.01 12.72
C TRP A 294 -21.43 13.82 12.67
N LEU A 295 -21.09 12.82 11.86
CA LEU A 295 -21.73 11.50 11.90
C LEU A 295 -20.80 10.53 12.65
N ALA A 296 -21.34 9.85 13.66
CA ALA A 296 -20.57 8.97 14.55
C ALA A 296 -21.03 7.50 14.46
N PRO A 297 -20.80 6.83 13.31
CA PRO A 297 -21.14 5.42 13.20
C PRO A 297 -20.28 4.58 14.15
N LYS A 298 -20.81 3.44 14.61
CA LYS A 298 -20.02 2.38 15.24
C LYS A 298 -18.88 2.01 14.29
N GLN A 299 -17.66 1.89 14.82
CA GLN A 299 -16.50 1.61 13.99
C GLN A 299 -16.65 0.27 13.25
N GLY A 300 -16.29 0.24 11.97
CA GLY A 300 -16.39 -0.98 11.13
C GLY A 300 -17.79 -1.21 10.54
N THR A 301 -18.73 -0.30 10.75
CA THR A 301 -20.11 -0.38 10.21
C THR A 301 -20.36 0.62 9.07
N ASP A 302 -19.33 1.33 8.63
CA ASP A 302 -19.40 2.41 7.66
C ASP A 302 -20.00 2.00 6.29
N ALA A 303 -19.85 0.73 5.89
CA ALA A 303 -20.50 0.20 4.69
C ALA A 303 -22.04 0.22 4.81
N ALA A 304 -22.62 -0.04 5.99
CA ALA A 304 -24.07 0.07 6.20
C ALA A 304 -24.54 1.52 6.04
N LEU A 305 -23.78 2.49 6.57
CA LEU A 305 -24.05 3.91 6.40
C LEU A 305 -23.97 4.32 4.92
N ALA A 306 -22.89 3.94 4.22
CA ALA A 306 -22.71 4.27 2.81
C ALA A 306 -23.79 3.64 1.92
N MET A 307 -24.20 2.40 2.20
CA MET A 307 -25.30 1.74 1.47
C MET A 307 -26.64 2.46 1.68
N ALA A 308 -26.95 2.92 2.89
CA ALA A 308 -28.16 3.70 3.14
C ALA A 308 -28.15 5.09 2.49
N MET A 309 -27.00 5.74 2.43
CA MET A 309 -26.85 6.97 1.65
C MET A 309 -27.04 6.67 0.16
N GLY A 310 -26.46 5.58 -0.34
CA GLY A 310 -26.63 5.11 -1.71
C GLY A 310 -28.08 4.83 -2.08
N HIS A 311 -28.87 4.22 -1.18
CA HIS A 311 -30.30 4.00 -1.35
C HIS A 311 -31.05 5.31 -1.61
N VAL A 312 -30.82 6.34 -0.79
CA VAL A 312 -31.46 7.66 -0.94
C VAL A 312 -31.07 8.31 -2.26
N ILE A 313 -29.79 8.25 -2.63
CA ILE A 313 -29.28 8.82 -3.89
C ILE A 313 -29.92 8.13 -5.09
N PHE A 314 -29.94 6.79 -5.11
CA PHE A 314 -30.49 6.02 -6.22
C PHE A 314 -32.00 6.26 -6.37
N LYS A 315 -32.75 6.22 -5.25
CA LYS A 315 -34.19 6.47 -5.26
C LYS A 315 -34.53 7.87 -5.78
N GLU A 316 -33.92 8.91 -5.22
CA GLU A 316 -34.34 10.29 -5.54
C GLU A 316 -33.81 10.79 -6.89
N PHE A 317 -32.57 10.44 -7.25
CA PHE A 317 -31.87 11.07 -8.38
C PHE A 317 -31.68 10.15 -9.59
N HIS A 318 -32.03 8.87 -9.50
CA HIS A 318 -32.03 7.93 -10.64
C HIS A 318 -33.42 7.36 -10.96
N LEU A 319 -34.38 7.41 -10.02
CA LEU A 319 -35.72 6.87 -10.20
C LEU A 319 -36.83 7.94 -10.10
N ASP A 320 -37.01 8.56 -8.94
CA ASP A 320 -38.15 9.47 -8.68
C ASP A 320 -38.05 10.78 -9.47
N ASN A 321 -36.86 11.39 -9.49
CA ASN A 321 -36.56 12.59 -10.25
C ASN A 321 -35.16 12.45 -10.90
N PRO A 322 -35.05 11.67 -11.98
CA PRO A 322 -33.77 11.32 -12.58
C PRO A 322 -33.00 12.58 -13.02
N SER A 323 -31.76 12.71 -12.54
CA SER A 323 -30.86 13.78 -12.96
C SER A 323 -30.35 13.50 -14.38
N ASP A 324 -30.48 14.48 -15.28
CA ASP A 324 -29.93 14.39 -16.65
C ASP A 324 -28.42 14.14 -16.63
N TYR A 325 -27.71 14.85 -15.74
CA TYR A 325 -26.26 14.72 -15.61
C TYR A 325 -25.87 13.32 -15.11
N PHE A 326 -26.49 12.82 -14.03
CA PHE A 326 -26.16 11.51 -13.47
C PHE A 326 -26.51 10.37 -14.43
N THR A 327 -27.66 10.47 -15.10
CA THR A 327 -28.13 9.49 -16.07
C THR A 327 -27.18 9.38 -17.26
N SER A 328 -26.76 10.51 -17.83
CA SER A 328 -25.79 10.54 -18.93
C SER A 328 -24.42 10.00 -18.49
N TYR A 329 -23.95 10.45 -17.32
CA TYR A 329 -22.67 9.99 -16.76
C TYR A 329 -22.63 8.48 -16.56
N CYS A 330 -23.64 7.92 -15.86
CA CYS A 330 -23.65 6.51 -15.53
C CYS A 330 -23.79 5.63 -16.77
N ARG A 331 -24.54 6.08 -17.78
CA ARG A 331 -24.69 5.37 -19.05
C ARG A 331 -23.36 5.20 -19.80
N GLN A 332 -22.56 6.26 -19.85
CA GLN A 332 -21.33 6.25 -20.63
C GLN A 332 -20.15 5.65 -19.86
N TYR A 333 -20.02 5.99 -18.57
CA TYR A 333 -18.78 5.79 -17.82
C TYR A 333 -18.83 4.64 -16.81
N THR A 334 -19.96 3.93 -16.67
CA THR A 334 -20.11 2.82 -15.73
C THR A 334 -20.55 1.53 -16.44
N ASP A 335 -20.55 0.42 -15.72
CA ASP A 335 -21.10 -0.85 -16.17
C ASP A 335 -22.62 -0.99 -15.96
N MET A 336 -23.33 0.04 -15.47
CA MET A 336 -24.80 0.02 -15.30
C MET A 336 -25.58 -0.54 -16.50
N PRO A 337 -25.30 -0.18 -17.77
CA PRO A 337 -26.05 -0.72 -18.92
C PRO A 337 -25.58 -2.12 -19.38
N MET A 338 -24.51 -2.66 -18.80
CA MET A 338 -23.98 -3.97 -19.19
C MET A 338 -24.94 -5.08 -18.80
N LEU A 339 -25.11 -6.05 -19.71
CA LEU A 339 -25.99 -7.19 -19.50
C LEU A 339 -25.30 -8.27 -18.65
N VAL A 340 -25.99 -8.76 -17.62
CA VAL A 340 -25.58 -9.84 -16.72
C VAL A 340 -26.49 -11.04 -16.96
N MET A 341 -25.90 -12.22 -17.15
CA MET A 341 -26.65 -13.47 -17.25
C MET A 341 -27.13 -13.92 -15.88
N LEU A 342 -28.31 -14.54 -15.83
CA LEU A 342 -28.88 -15.12 -14.62
C LEU A 342 -28.85 -16.65 -14.69
N GLU A 343 -28.42 -17.29 -13.60
CA GLU A 343 -28.44 -18.74 -13.44
C GLU A 343 -29.57 -19.18 -12.51
N PRO A 344 -30.30 -20.26 -12.82
CA PRO A 344 -31.31 -20.79 -11.93
C PRO A 344 -30.65 -21.42 -10.69
N GLN A 345 -31.20 -21.13 -9.50
CA GLN A 345 -30.84 -21.78 -8.25
C GLN A 345 -32.10 -22.03 -7.42
N GLY A 346 -32.51 -23.30 -7.33
CA GLY A 346 -33.73 -23.66 -6.61
C GLY A 346 -34.97 -23.01 -7.22
N ASP A 347 -35.63 -22.14 -6.45
CA ASP A 347 -36.86 -21.42 -6.82
C ASP A 347 -36.62 -19.98 -7.32
N HIS A 348 -35.38 -19.52 -7.34
CA HIS A 348 -34.99 -18.18 -7.77
C HIS A 348 -33.76 -18.22 -8.71
N TYR A 349 -33.23 -17.05 -9.05
CA TYR A 349 -32.06 -16.90 -9.92
C TYR A 349 -30.92 -16.16 -9.21
N LEU A 350 -29.69 -16.39 -9.65
CA LEU A 350 -28.52 -15.62 -9.23
C LEU A 350 -27.87 -14.86 -10.39
N PRO A 351 -27.32 -13.65 -10.14
CA PRO A 351 -26.42 -12.99 -11.06
C PRO A 351 -25.15 -13.83 -11.34
N ASN A 352 -24.78 -13.97 -12.61
CA ASN A 352 -23.61 -14.72 -13.08
C ASN A 352 -22.64 -13.81 -13.87
N TYR A 353 -21.98 -14.30 -14.92
CA TYR A 353 -21.08 -13.49 -15.76
C TYR A 353 -21.81 -12.39 -16.52
N PHE A 354 -21.10 -11.31 -16.85
CA PHE A 354 -21.54 -10.42 -17.93
C PHE A 354 -21.78 -11.24 -19.20
N LEU A 355 -22.82 -10.89 -19.96
CA LEU A 355 -23.01 -11.41 -21.30
C LEU A 355 -21.82 -10.97 -22.18
N ARG A 356 -21.18 -11.94 -22.85
CA ARG A 356 -20.01 -11.72 -23.71
C ARG A 356 -20.38 -11.92 -25.16
N ALA A 357 -19.64 -11.28 -26.06
CA ALA A 357 -19.80 -11.50 -27.50
C ALA A 357 -19.69 -13.00 -27.87
N SER A 358 -18.80 -13.75 -27.20
CA SER A 358 -18.63 -15.20 -27.40
C SER A 358 -19.82 -16.06 -26.97
N HIS A 359 -20.80 -15.51 -26.24
CA HIS A 359 -22.01 -16.25 -25.87
C HIS A 359 -23.08 -16.21 -26.97
N LEU A 360 -22.95 -15.33 -27.97
CA LEU A 360 -23.94 -15.14 -29.02
C LEU A 360 -23.45 -15.68 -30.37
N ALA A 361 -24.40 -15.95 -31.27
CA ALA A 361 -24.11 -16.48 -32.60
C ALA A 361 -23.08 -15.61 -33.35
N ASP A 362 -22.19 -16.26 -34.10
CA ASP A 362 -21.08 -15.64 -34.85
C ASP A 362 -20.19 -14.71 -34.01
N ASN A 363 -20.13 -14.93 -32.69
CA ASN A 363 -19.43 -14.07 -31.73
C ASN A 363 -19.82 -12.58 -31.82
N LEU A 364 -21.06 -12.30 -32.25
CA LEU A 364 -21.52 -10.95 -32.59
C LEU A 364 -20.61 -10.20 -33.60
N ASN A 365 -19.97 -10.94 -34.52
CA ASN A 365 -18.97 -10.46 -35.48
C ASN A 365 -17.65 -9.95 -34.86
N GLU A 366 -17.34 -10.34 -33.62
CA GLU A 366 -16.04 -10.06 -33.00
C GLU A 366 -15.06 -11.22 -33.21
N GLU A 367 -14.05 -11.02 -34.06
CA GLU A 367 -13.04 -12.04 -34.36
C GLU A 367 -11.97 -12.16 -33.25
N THR A 368 -11.61 -11.04 -32.61
CA THR A 368 -10.57 -10.99 -31.57
C THR A 368 -11.18 -10.95 -30.18
N ASN A 369 -10.72 -11.81 -29.28
CA ASN A 369 -11.12 -11.86 -27.86
C ASN A 369 -12.63 -11.64 -27.58
N PRO A 370 -13.56 -12.30 -28.30
CA PRO A 370 -15.00 -12.13 -28.09
C PRO A 370 -15.46 -12.49 -26.67
N GLU A 371 -14.73 -13.35 -25.98
CA GLU A 371 -14.96 -13.75 -24.60
C GLU A 371 -14.64 -12.65 -23.57
N TRP A 372 -13.95 -11.59 -23.98
CA TRP A 372 -13.55 -10.44 -23.15
C TRP A 372 -14.26 -9.13 -23.55
N LYS A 373 -15.33 -9.24 -24.35
CA LYS A 373 -16.12 -8.10 -24.82
C LYS A 373 -17.53 -8.17 -24.25
N THR A 374 -17.86 -7.25 -23.34
CA THR A 374 -19.17 -7.18 -22.66
C THR A 374 -20.21 -6.51 -23.55
N LEU A 375 -21.49 -6.85 -23.37
CA LEU A 375 -22.57 -6.40 -24.25
C LEU A 375 -23.58 -5.48 -23.55
N VAL A 376 -24.20 -4.60 -24.33
CA VAL A 376 -25.30 -3.70 -23.89
C VAL A 376 -26.48 -3.85 -24.83
N LEU A 377 -27.67 -3.47 -24.36
CA LEU A 377 -28.86 -3.29 -25.21
C LEU A 377 -28.90 -1.83 -25.69
N ASP A 378 -28.96 -1.59 -26.99
CA ASP A 378 -29.15 -0.24 -27.52
C ASP A 378 -30.65 0.12 -27.55
N GLU A 379 -31.04 1.15 -26.80
CA GLU A 379 -32.45 1.54 -26.70
C GLU A 379 -33.01 2.12 -28.01
N THR A 380 -32.16 2.57 -28.93
CA THR A 380 -32.62 3.14 -30.21
C THR A 380 -33.02 2.07 -31.22
N THR A 381 -32.32 0.93 -31.22
CA THR A 381 -32.57 -0.17 -32.17
C THR A 381 -33.22 -1.39 -31.51
N GLY A 382 -33.19 -1.50 -30.18
CA GLY A 382 -33.61 -2.68 -29.43
C GLY A 382 -32.68 -3.88 -29.58
N LYS A 383 -31.48 -3.69 -30.14
CA LYS A 383 -30.52 -4.77 -30.42
C LYS A 383 -29.43 -4.85 -29.35
N ILE A 384 -28.95 -6.07 -29.11
CA ILE A 384 -27.73 -6.28 -28.31
C ILE A 384 -26.53 -5.95 -29.19
N VAL A 385 -25.63 -5.12 -28.67
CA VAL A 385 -24.44 -4.62 -29.38
C VAL A 385 -23.20 -4.71 -28.50
N THR A 386 -22.03 -4.74 -29.13
CA THR A 386 -20.73 -4.67 -28.44
C THR A 386 -20.27 -3.21 -28.39
N PRO A 387 -20.39 -2.50 -27.25
CA PRO A 387 -19.87 -1.15 -27.15
C PRO A 387 -18.34 -1.14 -27.17
N LYS A 388 -17.72 -0.08 -27.72
CA LYS A 388 -16.26 0.11 -27.66
C LYS A 388 -15.72 0.12 -26.21
N GLY A 389 -14.43 -0.13 -26.04
CA GLY A 389 -13.73 0.10 -24.76
C GLY A 389 -13.57 -1.09 -23.81
N SER A 390 -14.34 -2.18 -23.95
CA SER A 390 -14.11 -3.40 -23.13
C SER A 390 -12.69 -3.95 -23.31
N ILE A 391 -12.17 -4.68 -22.31
CA ILE A 391 -10.76 -5.09 -22.26
C ILE A 391 -10.33 -5.92 -23.49
N GLY A 392 -11.25 -6.67 -24.10
CA GLY A 392 -10.98 -7.41 -25.34
C GLY A 392 -10.63 -6.55 -26.56
N PHE A 393 -10.82 -5.22 -26.52
CA PHE A 393 -10.35 -4.30 -27.56
C PHE A 393 -8.94 -3.74 -27.29
N ARG A 394 -8.40 -3.94 -26.09
CA ARG A 394 -7.10 -3.38 -25.69
C ARG A 394 -5.92 -4.12 -26.33
N TRP A 395 -6.08 -5.42 -26.56
CA TRP A 395 -5.03 -6.32 -27.04
C TRP A 395 -5.46 -7.01 -28.33
N GLY A 396 -4.54 -7.19 -29.27
CA GLY A 396 -4.81 -7.85 -30.56
C GLY A 396 -5.64 -7.03 -31.55
N ASP A 397 -6.15 -5.88 -31.13
CA ASP A 397 -6.91 -4.91 -31.92
C ASP A 397 -6.45 -3.49 -31.56
N ASN A 398 -6.56 -2.53 -32.48
CA ASN A 398 -6.13 -1.14 -32.27
C ASN A 398 -7.23 -0.17 -32.72
N GLY A 399 -7.40 0.92 -31.97
CA GLY A 399 -8.30 2.02 -32.33
C GLY A 399 -9.74 1.88 -31.86
N ARG A 400 -10.10 0.79 -31.17
CA ARG A 400 -11.44 0.55 -30.63
C ARG A 400 -11.51 0.54 -29.09
N TRP A 401 -10.37 0.68 -28.41
CA TRP A 401 -10.33 0.76 -26.95
C TRP A 401 -10.54 2.20 -26.46
N ASN A 402 -11.77 2.71 -26.61
CA ASN A 402 -12.17 4.04 -26.16
C ASN A 402 -13.63 4.06 -25.66
N LEU A 403 -14.01 5.15 -24.99
CA LEU A 403 -15.34 5.36 -24.38
C LEU A 403 -16.28 6.22 -25.25
N GLN A 404 -16.08 6.24 -26.57
CA GLN A 404 -17.07 6.80 -27.48
C GLN A 404 -18.37 5.99 -27.35
N GLU A 405 -19.53 6.66 -27.36
CA GLU A 405 -20.86 6.03 -27.36
C GLU A 405 -21.17 5.42 -28.73
N GLN A 406 -20.38 4.43 -29.10
CA GLN A 406 -20.45 3.70 -30.36
C GLN A 406 -20.35 2.19 -30.13
N ASP A 407 -20.99 1.43 -31.01
CA ASP A 407 -20.71 0.01 -31.14
C ASP A 407 -19.32 -0.22 -31.76
N SER A 408 -18.94 -1.49 -31.83
CA SER A 408 -17.65 -1.93 -32.34
C SER A 408 -17.47 -1.74 -33.86
N GLN A 409 -18.55 -1.41 -34.58
CA GLN A 409 -18.57 -1.03 -35.99
C GLN A 409 -18.56 0.51 -36.20
N GLY A 410 -18.61 1.28 -35.11
CA GLY A 410 -18.56 2.75 -35.12
C GLY A 410 -19.92 3.43 -35.30
N GLN A 411 -21.03 2.70 -35.21
CA GLN A 411 -22.36 3.31 -35.20
C GLN A 411 -22.65 3.88 -33.82
N ALA A 412 -23.30 5.06 -33.79
CA ALA A 412 -23.74 5.65 -32.53
C ALA A 412 -24.77 4.75 -31.84
N ILE A 413 -24.62 4.57 -30.54
CA ILE A 413 -25.54 3.77 -29.71
C ILE A 413 -26.03 4.59 -28.53
N LYS A 414 -27.18 4.21 -27.97
CA LYS A 414 -27.62 4.70 -26.66
C LYS A 414 -27.87 3.50 -25.77
N ALA A 415 -26.86 3.14 -24.97
CA ALA A 415 -26.91 1.94 -24.14
C ALA A 415 -28.02 2.06 -23.08
N GLN A 416 -28.99 1.16 -23.09
CA GLN A 416 -30.15 1.16 -22.20
C GLN A 416 -29.72 0.87 -20.76
N LEU A 417 -30.08 1.74 -19.81
CA LEU A 417 -29.74 1.55 -18.40
C LEU A 417 -30.60 0.49 -17.75
N SER A 418 -31.93 0.58 -17.86
CA SER A 418 -32.88 -0.36 -17.25
C SER A 418 -33.76 -0.99 -18.31
N ILE A 419 -34.05 -2.28 -18.15
CA ILE A 419 -35.01 -2.99 -19.00
C ILE A 419 -36.42 -3.09 -18.39
N LEU A 420 -36.74 -2.32 -17.34
CA LEU A 420 -38.04 -2.37 -16.68
C LEU A 420 -39.22 -2.14 -17.64
N ASP A 421 -39.11 -1.23 -18.61
CA ASP A 421 -40.21 -0.95 -19.55
C ASP A 421 -40.18 -1.82 -20.81
N SER A 422 -39.15 -2.66 -20.98
CA SER A 422 -38.96 -3.51 -22.16
C SER A 422 -38.71 -4.98 -21.83
N HIS A 423 -38.96 -5.42 -20.59
CA HIS A 423 -38.72 -6.78 -20.14
C HIS A 423 -39.70 -7.80 -20.75
N ASP A 424 -39.27 -9.05 -20.82
CA ASP A 424 -40.12 -10.16 -21.25
C ASP A 424 -40.78 -10.84 -20.04
N GLN A 425 -40.08 -10.85 -18.90
CA GLN A 425 -40.56 -11.41 -17.63
C GLN A 425 -39.93 -10.67 -16.43
N VAL A 426 -40.53 -10.83 -15.26
CA VAL A 426 -39.94 -10.45 -13.97
C VAL A 426 -39.62 -11.73 -13.20
N LEU A 427 -38.37 -11.86 -12.75
CA LEU A 427 -37.90 -13.03 -12.01
C LEU A 427 -37.46 -12.66 -10.60
N ASP A 428 -37.60 -13.62 -9.71
CA ASP A 428 -37.09 -13.56 -8.35
C ASP A 428 -35.58 -13.85 -8.37
N VAL A 429 -34.75 -12.90 -7.93
CA VAL A 429 -33.28 -12.95 -7.93
C VAL A 429 -32.76 -12.84 -6.48
N GLY A 430 -31.87 -13.74 -6.10
CA GLY A 430 -31.27 -13.81 -4.76
C GLY A 430 -30.05 -12.89 -4.61
N PHE A 431 -29.95 -12.25 -3.44
CA PHE A 431 -28.82 -11.40 -3.03
C PHE A 431 -28.34 -11.83 -1.65
N ASP A 432 -27.02 -11.98 -1.49
CA ASP A 432 -26.42 -12.34 -0.20
C ASP A 432 -26.56 -11.22 0.83
N TYR A 433 -26.89 -11.61 2.06
CA TYR A 433 -27.08 -10.70 3.18
C TYR A 433 -26.35 -11.21 4.43
N PHE A 434 -25.37 -10.44 4.89
CA PHE A 434 -24.44 -10.85 5.94
C PHE A 434 -24.71 -10.21 7.30
N ALA A 435 -25.84 -9.50 7.45
CA ALA A 435 -26.19 -8.77 8.67
C ALA A 435 -27.44 -9.31 9.37
N GLY A 436 -27.89 -10.51 9.00
CA GLY A 436 -28.97 -11.25 9.65
C GLY A 436 -28.53 -12.00 10.91
N GLU A 437 -29.50 -12.59 11.63
CA GLU A 437 -29.23 -13.44 12.80
C GLU A 437 -28.83 -14.87 12.41
N GLY A 438 -29.23 -15.32 11.20
CA GLY A 438 -28.82 -16.59 10.63
C GLY A 438 -27.47 -16.53 9.92
N GLU A 439 -26.70 -17.60 10.02
CA GLU A 439 -25.56 -17.80 9.11
C GLU A 439 -26.12 -17.93 7.68
N ASN A 440 -25.57 -17.16 6.74
CA ASN A 440 -25.79 -17.35 5.30
C ASN A 440 -27.21 -17.01 4.80
N GLU A 441 -27.75 -15.85 5.18
CA GLU A 441 -29.03 -15.36 4.68
C GLU A 441 -28.94 -14.80 3.26
N GLN A 442 -30.02 -14.96 2.50
CA GLN A 442 -30.26 -14.26 1.24
C GLN A 442 -31.61 -13.59 1.31
N PHE A 443 -31.74 -12.44 0.65
CA PHE A 443 -33.05 -11.89 0.33
C PHE A 443 -33.28 -11.95 -1.17
N THR A 444 -34.53 -12.19 -1.54
CA THR A 444 -34.95 -12.26 -2.94
C THR A 444 -35.60 -10.94 -3.35
N ARG A 445 -35.34 -10.51 -4.58
CA ARG A 445 -35.96 -9.33 -5.20
C ARG A 445 -36.39 -9.60 -6.63
N LYS A 446 -37.44 -8.93 -7.07
CA LYS A 446 -37.96 -8.98 -8.42
C LYS A 446 -37.12 -8.12 -9.33
N VAL A 447 -36.62 -8.73 -10.39
CA VAL A 447 -35.75 -8.09 -11.38
C VAL A 447 -36.37 -8.28 -12.76
N PRO A 448 -36.52 -7.20 -13.55
CA PRO A 448 -36.94 -7.30 -14.94
C PRO A 448 -35.85 -8.00 -15.76
N VAL A 449 -36.26 -8.93 -16.63
CA VAL A 449 -35.35 -9.74 -17.44
C VAL A 449 -35.77 -9.81 -18.90
N LYS A 450 -34.79 -10.03 -19.76
CA LYS A 450 -34.99 -10.45 -21.15
C LYS A 450 -34.53 -11.87 -21.34
N LYS A 451 -35.26 -12.62 -22.16
CA LYS A 451 -34.89 -13.97 -22.57
C LYS A 451 -34.06 -13.88 -23.85
N ILE A 452 -32.91 -14.54 -23.86
CA ILE A 452 -32.02 -14.60 -25.02
C ILE A 452 -31.68 -16.05 -25.36
N THR A 453 -31.36 -16.28 -26.63
CA THR A 453 -30.81 -17.54 -27.12
C THR A 453 -29.30 -17.40 -27.28
N LEU A 454 -28.55 -18.29 -26.64
CA LEU A 454 -27.10 -18.34 -26.76
C LEU A 454 -26.66 -19.09 -28.04
N ALA A 455 -25.37 -19.00 -28.37
CA ALA A 455 -24.77 -19.66 -29.53
C ALA A 455 -24.91 -21.18 -29.50
N ASP A 456 -24.98 -21.79 -28.32
CA ASP A 456 -25.18 -23.23 -28.13
C ASP A 456 -26.66 -23.66 -28.24
N GLY A 457 -27.57 -22.72 -28.50
CA GLY A 457 -29.01 -22.94 -28.59
C GLY A 457 -29.73 -22.94 -27.24
N SER A 458 -29.03 -22.81 -26.12
CA SER A 458 -29.65 -22.69 -24.80
C SER A 458 -30.33 -21.33 -24.63
N GLU A 459 -31.38 -21.30 -23.81
CA GLU A 459 -32.04 -20.05 -23.44
C GLU A 459 -31.58 -19.59 -22.06
N LYS A 460 -31.24 -18.31 -21.94
CA LYS A 460 -30.85 -17.68 -20.68
C LYS A 460 -31.62 -16.38 -20.47
N TYR A 461 -31.75 -15.99 -19.20
CA TYR A 461 -32.24 -14.68 -18.84
C TYR A 461 -31.08 -13.72 -18.62
N VAL A 462 -31.25 -12.49 -19.07
CA VAL A 462 -30.31 -11.39 -18.84
C VAL A 462 -31.03 -10.19 -18.24
N THR A 463 -30.29 -9.42 -17.45
CA THR A 463 -30.72 -8.14 -16.90
C THR A 463 -29.56 -7.14 -16.95
N THR A 464 -29.79 -5.89 -16.56
CA THR A 464 -28.74 -4.87 -16.50
C THR A 464 -28.14 -4.78 -15.09
N VAL A 465 -26.92 -4.27 -14.97
CA VAL A 465 -26.35 -3.95 -13.65
C VAL A 465 -27.18 -2.88 -12.93
N PHE A 466 -27.77 -1.91 -13.64
CA PHE A 466 -28.68 -0.92 -13.05
C PHE A 466 -29.88 -1.58 -12.34
N ASP A 467 -30.51 -2.55 -12.99
CA ASP A 467 -31.67 -3.27 -12.45
C ASP A 467 -31.26 -4.12 -11.23
N LEU A 468 -30.10 -4.78 -11.29
CA LEU A 468 -29.53 -5.50 -10.14
C LEU A 468 -29.18 -4.57 -8.98
N MET A 469 -28.69 -3.36 -9.26
CA MET A 469 -28.38 -2.37 -8.21
C MET A 469 -29.65 -1.91 -7.50
N ALA A 470 -30.71 -1.56 -8.24
CA ALA A 470 -31.97 -1.13 -7.64
C ALA A 470 -32.56 -2.22 -6.71
N ALA A 471 -32.50 -3.48 -7.16
CA ALA A 471 -32.88 -4.63 -6.36
C ALA A 471 -31.97 -4.81 -5.12
N ASN A 472 -30.64 -4.74 -5.28
CA ASN A 472 -29.69 -4.87 -4.17
C ASN A 472 -29.87 -3.78 -3.11
N TYR A 473 -30.11 -2.52 -3.50
CA TYR A 473 -30.45 -1.43 -2.58
C TYR A 473 -31.87 -1.54 -1.99
N SER A 474 -32.62 -2.60 -2.32
CA SER A 474 -33.99 -2.85 -1.88
C SER A 474 -34.96 -1.72 -2.18
N ILE A 475 -34.95 -1.19 -3.42
CA ILE A 475 -35.89 -0.14 -3.84
C ILE A 475 -37.05 -0.76 -4.61
N ASP A 476 -38.29 -0.54 -4.17
CA ASP A 476 -39.49 -0.94 -4.92
C ASP A 476 -39.66 -0.05 -6.15
N ARG A 477 -39.74 -0.68 -7.33
CA ARG A 477 -39.91 -0.01 -8.63
C ARG A 477 -41.29 -0.25 -9.24
N GLY A 478 -42.28 -0.56 -8.39
CA GLY A 478 -43.63 -0.94 -8.82
C GLY A 478 -43.76 -2.43 -9.13
N LEU A 479 -42.79 -3.24 -8.70
CA LEU A 479 -42.80 -4.71 -8.85
C LEU A 479 -43.41 -5.40 -7.62
N GLY A 480 -43.62 -4.66 -6.53
CA GLY A 480 -44.32 -5.13 -5.33
C GLY A 480 -43.41 -5.71 -4.26
N ASP A 481 -42.11 -5.42 -4.30
CA ASP A 481 -41.08 -5.88 -3.37
C ASP A 481 -39.99 -4.81 -3.16
N GLY A 482 -39.35 -4.81 -1.98
CA GLY A 482 -38.42 -3.76 -1.55
C GLY A 482 -39.04 -2.74 -0.57
N ALA A 483 -38.27 -1.71 -0.23
CA ALA A 483 -38.65 -0.67 0.72
C ALA A 483 -39.56 0.37 0.06
N LYS A 484 -40.61 0.76 0.76
CA LYS A 484 -41.55 1.81 0.31
C LYS A 484 -41.18 3.15 0.94
N ASP A 485 -40.72 3.12 2.18
CA ASP A 485 -40.32 4.27 2.96
C ASP A 485 -38.87 4.14 3.47
N TYR A 486 -38.22 5.28 3.74
CA TYR A 486 -36.84 5.29 4.24
C TYR A 486 -36.69 4.75 5.66
N PHE A 487 -37.75 4.74 6.45
CA PHE A 487 -37.76 4.26 7.83
C PHE A 487 -38.17 2.80 7.94
N ASP A 488 -38.49 2.12 6.83
CA ASP A 488 -38.75 0.68 6.80
C ASP A 488 -37.49 -0.07 7.28
N ASP A 489 -37.64 -1.16 8.04
CA ASP A 489 -36.52 -2.04 8.39
C ASP A 489 -36.26 -3.04 7.26
N VAL A 490 -35.81 -2.52 6.13
CA VAL A 490 -35.46 -3.29 4.92
C VAL A 490 -33.99 -3.05 4.62
N PRO A 491 -33.21 -4.09 4.23
CA PRO A 491 -31.78 -3.96 3.99
C PRO A 491 -31.39 -2.70 3.20
N TYR A 492 -30.43 -1.97 3.75
CA TYR A 492 -29.85 -0.75 3.18
C TYR A 492 -30.77 0.48 3.13
N THR A 493 -31.89 0.51 3.84
CA THR A 493 -32.62 1.75 4.07
C THR A 493 -31.97 2.59 5.19
N PRO A 494 -32.27 3.91 5.27
CA PRO A 494 -31.90 4.74 6.42
C PRO A 494 -32.41 4.22 7.78
N GLY A 495 -33.60 3.62 7.83
CA GLY A 495 -34.18 2.99 9.02
C GLY A 495 -33.38 1.76 9.46
N TRP A 496 -33.14 0.84 8.53
CA TRP A 496 -32.33 -0.36 8.75
C TRP A 496 -30.92 -0.07 9.28
N GLN A 497 -30.21 0.89 8.68
CA GLN A 497 -28.80 1.11 9.04
C GLN A 497 -28.62 1.58 10.48
N GLN A 498 -29.64 2.19 11.09
CA GLN A 498 -29.55 2.76 12.43
C GLN A 498 -29.22 1.67 13.47
N ALA A 499 -29.75 0.45 13.31
CA ALA A 499 -29.46 -0.67 14.20
C ALA A 499 -27.99 -1.07 14.20
N HIS A 500 -27.31 -0.90 13.05
CA HIS A 500 -25.91 -1.28 12.87
C HIS A 500 -24.94 -0.16 13.23
N THR A 501 -25.24 1.07 12.81
CA THR A 501 -24.29 2.19 12.92
C THR A 501 -24.57 3.08 14.14
N GLY A 502 -25.80 3.12 14.64
CA GLY A 502 -26.27 4.10 15.62
C GLY A 502 -26.53 5.51 15.08
N VAL A 503 -26.30 5.77 13.79
CA VAL A 503 -26.56 7.08 13.16
C VAL A 503 -28.05 7.25 12.89
N LYS A 504 -28.60 8.42 13.20
CA LYS A 504 -30.03 8.72 13.02
C LYS A 504 -30.42 8.75 11.53
N PRO A 505 -31.50 8.06 11.10
CA PRO A 505 -31.93 8.00 9.70
C PRO A 505 -32.11 9.38 9.06
N GLU A 506 -32.62 10.37 9.81
CA GLU A 506 -32.87 11.72 9.31
C GLU A 506 -31.58 12.42 8.88
N LEU A 507 -30.48 12.21 9.62
CA LEU A 507 -29.17 12.75 9.27
C LEU A 507 -28.59 12.05 8.04
N VAL A 508 -28.80 10.73 7.91
CA VAL A 508 -28.38 9.97 6.72
C VAL A 508 -29.09 10.50 5.47
N ILE A 509 -30.42 10.66 5.55
CA ILE A 509 -31.24 11.21 4.47
C ILE A 509 -30.79 12.64 4.12
N GLN A 510 -30.59 13.50 5.14
CA GLN A 510 -30.14 14.87 4.92
C GLN A 510 -28.80 14.92 4.17
N VAL A 511 -27.78 14.23 4.70
CA VAL A 511 -26.42 14.30 4.14
C VAL A 511 -26.38 13.67 2.74
N ALA A 512 -27.06 12.54 2.51
CA ALA A 512 -27.11 11.89 1.21
C ALA A 512 -27.77 12.80 0.15
N ARG A 513 -28.92 13.40 0.50
CA ARG A 513 -29.64 14.31 -0.40
C ARG A 513 -28.85 15.57 -0.69
N GLU A 514 -28.26 16.21 0.32
CA GLU A 514 -27.43 17.40 0.11
C GLU A 514 -26.19 17.10 -0.73
N PHE A 515 -25.54 15.95 -0.50
CA PHE A 515 -24.38 15.49 -1.27
C PHE A 515 -24.71 15.32 -2.75
N ALA A 516 -25.79 14.61 -3.07
CA ALA A 516 -26.24 14.39 -4.44
C ALA A 516 -26.77 15.68 -5.08
N GLN A 517 -27.56 16.48 -4.36
CA GLN A 517 -28.06 17.75 -4.89
C GLN A 517 -26.92 18.72 -5.21
N ASN A 518 -25.84 18.75 -4.42
CA ASN A 518 -24.65 19.54 -4.76
C ASN A 518 -24.00 19.02 -6.05
N ALA A 519 -23.79 17.71 -6.17
CA ALA A 519 -23.18 17.12 -7.34
C ALA A 519 -24.01 17.38 -8.61
N ASP A 520 -25.33 17.26 -8.54
CA ASP A 520 -26.25 17.54 -9.66
C ASP A 520 -26.13 19.00 -10.13
N LYS A 521 -26.17 19.96 -9.19
CA LYS A 521 -26.07 21.40 -9.50
C LYS A 521 -24.72 21.84 -10.05
N THR A 522 -23.66 21.09 -9.77
CA THR A 522 -22.28 21.48 -10.06
C THR A 522 -21.59 20.58 -11.07
N ASN A 523 -22.31 19.60 -11.60
CA ASN A 523 -21.80 18.53 -12.46
C ASN A 523 -20.62 17.79 -11.80
N GLY A 524 -20.86 17.26 -10.61
CA GLY A 524 -19.97 16.29 -9.95
C GLY A 524 -19.03 16.85 -8.87
N LYS A 525 -19.18 18.11 -8.40
CA LYS A 525 -18.26 18.71 -7.40
C LYS A 525 -18.55 18.34 -5.95
N SER A 526 -18.92 17.08 -5.72
CA SER A 526 -18.99 16.46 -4.40
C SER A 526 -17.84 15.46 -4.24
N MET A 527 -17.15 15.52 -3.11
CA MET A 527 -15.90 14.77 -2.90
C MET A 527 -15.91 14.06 -1.55
N VAL A 528 -15.28 12.88 -1.50
CA VAL A 528 -15.10 12.15 -0.24
C VAL A 528 -13.62 11.87 0.01
N ILE A 529 -13.07 12.44 1.07
CA ILE A 529 -11.73 12.16 1.59
C ILE A 529 -11.81 10.95 2.51
N VAL A 530 -11.18 9.84 2.11
CA VAL A 530 -11.14 8.58 2.85
C VAL A 530 -9.72 8.20 3.28
N GLY A 531 -9.59 7.27 4.22
CA GLY A 531 -8.28 6.80 4.64
C GLY A 531 -8.32 5.55 5.53
N ALA A 532 -7.19 5.30 6.19
CA ALA A 532 -6.92 4.07 6.93
C ALA A 532 -7.92 3.70 8.04
N ALA A 533 -8.77 4.62 8.54
CA ALA A 533 -9.81 4.23 9.51
C ALA A 533 -10.87 3.31 8.88
N LEU A 534 -11.07 3.40 7.58
CA LEU A 534 -11.93 2.53 6.78
C LEU A 534 -11.12 1.42 6.09
N ASN A 535 -9.93 1.75 5.54
CA ASN A 535 -9.16 0.82 4.71
C ASN A 535 -8.45 -0.30 5.48
N HIS A 536 -8.41 -0.27 6.81
CA HIS A 536 -7.69 -1.28 7.60
C HIS A 536 -8.59 -2.36 8.21
N TRP A 537 -9.88 -2.38 7.84
CA TRP A 537 -10.84 -3.42 8.20
C TRP A 537 -10.78 -4.59 7.21
N TYR A 538 -11.09 -5.80 7.64
CA TYR A 538 -11.09 -6.98 6.78
C TYR A 538 -12.03 -6.81 5.56
N HIS A 539 -13.21 -6.22 5.77
CA HIS A 539 -14.17 -5.87 4.72
C HIS A 539 -14.02 -4.42 4.21
N MET A 540 -12.79 -3.90 4.09
CA MET A 540 -12.53 -2.56 3.54
C MET A 540 -13.17 -2.33 2.18
N ASP A 541 -13.19 -3.37 1.33
CA ASP A 541 -13.73 -3.27 -0.04
C ASP A 541 -15.19 -2.84 -0.02
N MET A 542 -15.98 -3.33 0.95
CA MET A 542 -17.40 -3.00 1.06
C MET A 542 -17.60 -1.54 1.45
N THR A 543 -16.81 -1.04 2.40
CA THR A 543 -16.87 0.36 2.81
C THR A 543 -16.44 1.29 1.67
N TYR A 544 -15.34 0.94 1.00
CA TYR A 544 -14.85 1.72 -0.14
C TYR A 544 -15.83 1.69 -1.30
N ARG A 545 -16.35 0.52 -1.69
CA ARG A 545 -17.35 0.40 -2.77
C ARG A 545 -18.65 1.12 -2.44
N GLY A 546 -19.11 1.13 -1.19
CA GLY A 546 -20.29 1.92 -0.80
C GLY A 546 -20.10 3.42 -1.06
N ILE A 547 -18.95 3.96 -0.66
CA ILE A 547 -18.60 5.37 -0.88
C ILE A 547 -18.36 5.66 -2.37
N ILE A 548 -17.65 4.77 -3.07
CA ILE A 548 -17.40 4.88 -4.51
C ILE A 548 -18.71 4.84 -5.29
N ASN A 549 -19.67 3.98 -4.89
CA ASN A 549 -20.99 3.92 -5.50
C ASN A 549 -21.70 5.28 -5.41
N MET A 550 -21.69 5.93 -4.24
CA MET A 550 -22.26 7.28 -4.10
C MET A 550 -21.63 8.26 -5.08
N LEU A 551 -20.31 8.24 -5.21
CA LEU A 551 -19.57 9.14 -6.11
C LEU A 551 -19.86 8.85 -7.59
N MET A 552 -19.91 7.59 -8.01
CA MET A 552 -20.22 7.19 -9.38
C MET A 552 -21.66 7.52 -9.75
N MET A 553 -22.62 7.23 -8.86
CA MET A 553 -24.03 7.57 -9.05
C MET A 553 -24.26 9.08 -9.14
N CYS A 554 -23.41 9.89 -8.50
CA CYS A 554 -23.45 11.35 -8.57
C CYS A 554 -22.50 11.95 -9.62
N GLY A 555 -21.91 11.14 -10.52
CA GLY A 555 -21.02 11.63 -11.58
C GLY A 555 -19.74 12.32 -11.11
N CYS A 556 -19.28 12.06 -9.89
CA CYS A 556 -18.20 12.84 -9.27
C CYS A 556 -16.80 12.41 -9.69
N ILE A 557 -16.61 11.16 -10.14
CA ILE A 557 -15.28 10.66 -10.53
C ILE A 557 -14.84 11.31 -11.86
N GLY A 558 -13.62 11.86 -11.88
CA GLY A 558 -13.06 12.53 -13.06
C GLY A 558 -13.44 14.01 -13.21
N GLN A 559 -14.14 14.61 -12.24
CA GLN A 559 -14.50 16.03 -12.24
C GLN A 559 -13.68 16.79 -11.21
N SER A 560 -13.03 17.91 -11.59
CA SER A 560 -12.29 18.76 -10.63
C SER A 560 -13.22 19.30 -9.53
N GLY A 561 -12.83 19.08 -8.28
CA GLY A 561 -13.67 19.32 -7.10
C GLY A 561 -14.59 18.16 -6.72
N GLY A 562 -14.53 17.06 -7.46
CA GLY A 562 -15.29 15.84 -7.23
C GLY A 562 -14.41 14.62 -7.04
N GLY A 563 -14.99 13.56 -6.50
CA GLY A 563 -14.45 12.21 -6.63
C GLY A 563 -13.92 11.58 -5.34
N TRP A 564 -13.21 10.47 -5.52
CA TRP A 564 -12.69 9.62 -4.45
C TRP A 564 -11.26 10.05 -4.09
N CYS A 565 -11.09 10.49 -2.85
CA CYS A 565 -9.83 11.04 -2.36
C CYS A 565 -9.26 10.15 -1.24
N HIS A 566 -8.64 9.03 -1.63
CA HIS A 566 -7.98 8.10 -0.72
C HIS A 566 -6.57 8.56 -0.36
N TYR A 567 -6.31 8.79 0.93
CA TYR A 567 -4.97 9.15 1.41
C TYR A 567 -4.52 8.30 2.59
N VAL A 568 -3.39 7.62 2.37
CA VAL A 568 -2.77 6.65 3.27
C VAL A 568 -1.26 6.91 3.36
N GLY A 569 -0.42 6.00 2.84
CA GLY A 569 0.98 6.22 2.55
C GLY A 569 1.23 6.99 1.24
N GLN A 570 2.47 7.43 1.06
CA GLN A 570 2.98 8.22 -0.07
C GLN A 570 3.29 7.31 -1.26
N GLU A 571 2.28 6.68 -1.84
CA GLU A 571 2.47 5.66 -2.88
C GLU A 571 2.92 6.26 -4.22
N LYS A 572 2.40 7.43 -4.60
CA LYS A 572 2.50 7.98 -5.96
C LYS A 572 3.87 8.52 -6.31
N LEU A 573 4.74 7.61 -6.75
CA LEU A 573 6.00 7.93 -7.41
C LEU A 573 5.68 8.41 -8.84
N ARG A 574 5.53 9.72 -8.98
CA ARG A 574 5.17 10.34 -10.27
C ARG A 574 6.02 9.88 -11.47
N PRO A 575 7.37 9.96 -11.48
CA PRO A 575 8.19 9.53 -12.62
C PRO A 575 8.36 7.99 -12.72
N GLN A 576 7.24 7.26 -12.74
CA GLN A 576 7.17 5.81 -12.53
C GLN A 576 8.02 5.02 -13.53
N THR A 577 7.88 5.29 -14.83
CA THR A 577 8.57 4.52 -15.88
C THR A 577 10.03 4.94 -16.07
N GLY A 578 10.46 6.08 -15.52
CA GLY A 578 11.89 6.40 -15.42
C GLY A 578 12.56 5.70 -14.24
N TRP A 579 11.82 5.49 -13.16
CA TRP A 579 12.31 4.83 -11.95
C TRP A 579 12.32 3.31 -12.00
N ALA A 580 11.26 2.68 -12.52
CA ALA A 580 11.14 1.23 -12.57
C ALA A 580 12.36 0.52 -13.21
N PRO A 581 12.93 0.96 -14.35
CA PRO A 581 14.11 0.31 -14.92
C PRO A 581 15.35 0.41 -14.03
N LEU A 582 15.55 1.55 -13.35
CA LEU A 582 16.63 1.69 -12.37
C LEU A 582 16.43 0.72 -11.20
N ALA A 583 15.26 0.79 -10.56
CA ALA A 583 14.98 0.14 -9.29
C ALA A 583 14.96 -1.38 -9.38
N PHE A 584 14.53 -1.94 -10.51
CA PHE A 584 14.45 -3.38 -10.70
C PHE A 584 15.52 -3.90 -11.66
N GLY A 585 16.46 -3.07 -12.13
CA GLY A 585 17.48 -3.53 -13.07
C GLY A 585 16.92 -3.96 -14.43
N LEU A 586 15.76 -3.41 -14.85
CA LEU A 586 15.08 -3.80 -16.10
C LEU A 586 15.81 -3.30 -17.35
N ASP A 587 16.76 -2.39 -17.16
CA ASP A 587 17.74 -1.97 -18.14
C ASP A 587 18.73 -3.10 -18.49
N TRP A 588 18.94 -4.07 -17.59
CA TRP A 588 19.83 -5.22 -17.79
C TRP A 588 19.11 -6.57 -17.95
N TYR A 589 18.10 -6.85 -17.12
CA TYR A 589 17.40 -8.14 -17.09
C TYR A 589 15.89 -7.96 -17.03
N ARG A 590 15.15 -8.78 -17.79
CA ARG A 590 13.69 -8.87 -17.74
C ARG A 590 13.28 -10.35 -17.88
N PRO A 591 12.32 -10.85 -17.10
CA PRO A 591 11.65 -10.22 -15.96
C PRO A 591 12.47 -10.29 -14.65
N VAL A 592 11.89 -9.80 -13.56
CA VAL A 592 12.44 -9.84 -12.19
C VAL A 592 11.48 -10.55 -11.24
N ARG A 593 11.92 -10.86 -10.01
CA ARG A 593 11.07 -11.42 -8.96
C ARG A 593 10.49 -10.29 -8.11
N GLN A 594 9.17 -10.15 -8.12
CA GLN A 594 8.41 -9.26 -7.25
C GLN A 594 7.42 -10.11 -6.46
N MET A 595 7.23 -9.81 -5.17
CA MET A 595 6.39 -10.62 -4.29
C MET A 595 5.43 -9.75 -3.48
N ASN A 596 4.19 -10.22 -3.34
CA ASN A 596 3.19 -9.59 -2.49
C ASN A 596 3.47 -9.89 -1.00
N GLY A 597 3.66 -8.84 -0.20
CA GLY A 597 4.27 -8.90 1.12
C GLY A 597 3.41 -9.63 2.14
N THR A 598 2.08 -9.50 2.05
CA THR A 598 1.16 -10.12 3.02
C THR A 598 1.18 -11.64 2.92
N SER A 599 1.04 -12.22 1.72
CA SER A 599 1.14 -13.68 1.55
C SER A 599 2.52 -14.19 1.95
N PHE A 600 3.58 -13.45 1.60
CA PHE A 600 4.95 -13.79 2.02
C PHE A 600 5.09 -13.88 3.54
N PHE A 601 4.66 -12.85 4.28
CA PHE A 601 4.79 -12.86 5.74
C PHE A 601 3.81 -13.82 6.40
N TYR A 602 2.58 -13.95 5.91
CA TYR A 602 1.62 -14.93 6.41
C TYR A 602 2.20 -16.35 6.35
N ASN A 603 2.86 -16.68 5.23
CA ASN A 603 3.54 -17.95 5.03
C ASN A 603 4.81 -18.10 5.91
N HIS A 604 5.79 -17.20 5.75
CA HIS A 604 7.14 -17.39 6.30
C HIS A 604 7.31 -16.98 7.76
N THR A 605 6.34 -16.26 8.31
CA THR A 605 6.22 -16.10 9.76
C THR A 605 5.23 -17.09 10.36
N SER A 606 4.79 -18.08 9.57
CA SER A 606 3.93 -19.19 9.98
C SER A 606 2.65 -18.78 10.70
N GLN A 607 2.11 -17.61 10.37
CA GLN A 607 0.86 -17.11 10.95
C GLN A 607 -0.34 -17.97 10.53
N TRP A 608 -0.26 -18.62 9.36
CA TRP A 608 -1.25 -19.58 8.89
C TRP A 608 -1.47 -20.78 9.83
N ARG A 609 -0.45 -21.17 10.60
CA ARG A 609 -0.55 -22.27 11.59
C ARG A 609 -1.48 -21.92 12.75
N HIS A 610 -1.80 -20.64 12.89
CA HIS A 610 -2.62 -20.09 13.96
C HIS A 610 -3.93 -19.48 13.43
N GLU A 611 -4.33 -19.85 12.21
CA GLU A 611 -5.57 -19.36 11.61
C GLU A 611 -6.79 -19.97 12.28
N LYS A 612 -7.80 -19.12 12.51
CA LYS A 612 -9.06 -19.46 13.18
C LYS A 612 -10.30 -18.95 12.43
N LEU A 613 -10.12 -18.14 11.38
CA LEU A 613 -11.20 -17.73 10.49
C LEU A 613 -11.41 -18.79 9.40
N GLY A 614 -12.56 -19.44 9.43
CA GLY A 614 -12.95 -20.42 8.42
C GLY A 614 -13.46 -19.76 7.13
N LEU A 615 -13.28 -20.44 5.99
CA LEU A 615 -13.82 -19.95 4.71
C LEU A 615 -15.35 -19.92 4.72
N ASN A 616 -15.99 -20.89 5.37
CA ASN A 616 -17.44 -20.98 5.54
C ASN A 616 -18.05 -19.78 6.28
N GLU A 617 -17.25 -19.04 7.06
CA GLU A 617 -17.70 -17.84 7.79
C GLU A 617 -17.74 -16.58 6.89
N ILE A 618 -17.14 -16.64 5.69
CA ILE A 618 -16.98 -15.46 4.80
C ILE A 618 -17.45 -15.70 3.36
N THR A 619 -17.79 -16.94 3.00
CA THR A 619 -18.36 -17.32 1.70
C THR A 619 -19.85 -16.96 1.57
N SER A 620 -20.34 -16.84 0.35
CA SER A 620 -21.78 -16.82 0.05
C SER A 620 -22.43 -18.13 0.49
N SER A 621 -23.69 -18.03 0.91
CA SER A 621 -24.58 -19.18 1.22
C SER A 621 -24.61 -20.23 0.10
N THR A 622 -24.45 -19.77 -1.14
CA THR A 622 -24.59 -20.57 -2.36
C THR A 622 -23.30 -21.29 -2.76
N ALA A 623 -22.19 -20.95 -2.11
CA ALA A 623 -20.85 -21.47 -2.43
C ALA A 623 -20.17 -22.20 -1.25
N LEU A 624 -20.88 -22.47 -0.15
CA LEU A 624 -20.33 -23.12 1.05
C LEU A 624 -19.57 -24.42 0.72
N ASN A 625 -20.12 -25.25 -0.14
CA ASN A 625 -19.52 -26.54 -0.53
C ASN A 625 -18.28 -26.38 -1.43
N GLN A 626 -18.12 -25.24 -2.12
CA GLN A 626 -17.00 -25.04 -3.06
C GLN A 626 -15.65 -24.93 -2.33
N PHE A 627 -15.65 -24.47 -1.09
CA PHE A 627 -14.45 -24.19 -0.29
C PHE A 627 -14.41 -24.94 1.04
N ALA A 628 -15.35 -25.86 1.30
CA ALA A 628 -15.53 -26.51 2.61
C ALA A 628 -14.25 -27.16 3.18
N ASP A 629 -13.39 -27.69 2.31
CA ASP A 629 -12.14 -28.36 2.71
C ASP A 629 -10.89 -27.47 2.58
N MET A 630 -11.01 -26.21 2.20
CA MET A 630 -9.85 -25.32 2.01
C MET A 630 -9.62 -24.41 3.20
N SER A 631 -8.35 -24.14 3.48
CA SER A 631 -7.93 -23.04 4.36
C SER A 631 -7.52 -21.81 3.55
N LEU A 632 -7.31 -20.67 4.22
CA LEU A 632 -6.82 -19.45 3.58
C LEU A 632 -5.46 -19.61 2.89
N ILE A 633 -4.57 -20.46 3.43
CA ILE A 633 -3.28 -20.73 2.79
C ILE A 633 -3.43 -21.66 1.57
N ASP A 634 -4.41 -22.58 1.58
CA ASP A 634 -4.71 -23.40 0.40
C ASP A 634 -5.23 -22.52 -0.75
N CYS A 635 -6.08 -21.53 -0.46
CA CYS A 635 -6.50 -20.54 -1.45
C CYS A 635 -5.31 -19.77 -2.04
N ASN A 636 -4.32 -19.39 -1.20
CA ASN A 636 -3.14 -18.68 -1.66
C ASN A 636 -2.24 -19.56 -2.54
N ALA A 637 -1.99 -20.81 -2.13
CA ALA A 637 -1.22 -21.75 -2.94
C ALA A 637 -1.92 -22.10 -4.27
N LYS A 638 -3.27 -22.10 -4.29
CA LYS A 638 -4.05 -22.17 -5.53
C LYS A 638 -3.83 -20.95 -6.41
N ALA A 639 -3.92 -19.75 -5.86
CA ALA A 639 -3.65 -18.53 -6.59
C ALA A 639 -2.22 -18.50 -7.18
N GLU A 640 -1.21 -18.91 -6.40
CA GLU A 640 0.18 -18.98 -6.84
C GLU A 640 0.36 -19.93 -8.04
N ARG A 641 -0.15 -21.17 -7.96
CA ARG A 641 0.01 -22.14 -9.06
C ARG A 641 -0.79 -21.78 -10.32
N LEU A 642 -1.91 -21.05 -10.17
CA LEU A 642 -2.68 -20.53 -11.30
C LEU A 642 -2.03 -19.31 -11.97
N GLY A 643 -0.94 -18.81 -11.40
CA GLY A 643 -0.29 -17.60 -11.87
C GLY A 643 -1.01 -16.33 -11.43
N TRP A 644 -1.94 -16.40 -10.48
CA TRP A 644 -2.68 -15.22 -10.03
C TRP A 644 -1.88 -14.33 -9.10
N LEU A 645 -1.12 -14.93 -8.19
CA LEU A 645 -0.21 -14.25 -7.27
C LEU A 645 1.22 -14.71 -7.51
N PRO A 646 2.23 -13.89 -7.20
CA PRO A 646 3.62 -14.32 -7.23
C PRO A 646 3.94 -15.30 -6.09
N SER A 647 5.02 -16.05 -6.27
CA SER A 647 5.60 -16.92 -5.24
C SER A 647 7.00 -16.43 -4.85
N ALA A 648 7.33 -16.49 -3.57
CA ALA A 648 8.69 -16.31 -3.09
C ALA A 648 8.93 -17.08 -1.77
N PRO A 649 9.87 -18.03 -1.74
CA PRO A 649 10.55 -18.58 -2.90
C PRO A 649 9.60 -19.28 -3.89
N GLN A 650 10.05 -19.50 -5.14
CA GLN A 650 9.17 -19.94 -6.24
C GLN A 650 9.02 -21.46 -6.30
N LEU A 651 10.14 -22.15 -6.46
CA LEU A 651 10.20 -23.60 -6.64
C LEU A 651 11.06 -24.23 -5.55
N THR A 652 10.72 -25.47 -5.17
CA THR A 652 11.46 -26.22 -4.14
C THR A 652 12.90 -26.52 -4.57
N THR A 653 13.09 -26.79 -5.85
CA THR A 653 14.41 -26.95 -6.46
C THR A 653 15.00 -25.58 -6.80
N ASN A 654 16.30 -25.41 -6.57
CA ASN A 654 17.01 -24.19 -6.94
C ASN A 654 16.78 -23.90 -8.44
N PRO A 655 16.23 -22.73 -8.82
CA PRO A 655 15.93 -22.41 -10.23
C PRO A 655 17.16 -22.39 -11.13
N LEU A 656 18.37 -22.25 -10.58
CA LEU A 656 19.63 -22.38 -11.32
C LEU A 656 19.96 -23.84 -11.67
N ASP A 657 19.49 -24.80 -10.90
CA ASP A 657 19.74 -26.22 -11.13
C ASP A 657 18.71 -26.85 -12.06
N ILE A 658 17.48 -26.32 -12.10
CA ILE A 658 16.44 -26.75 -13.05
C ILE A 658 16.92 -26.57 -14.49
N THR A 659 17.55 -25.44 -14.81
CA THR A 659 18.08 -25.18 -16.16
C THR A 659 19.24 -26.12 -16.52
N LYS A 660 20.06 -26.54 -15.55
CA LYS A 660 21.13 -27.55 -15.74
C LYS A 660 20.54 -28.95 -15.95
N GLN A 661 19.53 -29.32 -15.18
CA GLN A 661 18.83 -30.60 -15.31
C GLN A 661 18.13 -30.70 -16.68
N ALA A 662 17.45 -29.63 -17.11
CA ALA A 662 16.84 -29.55 -18.43
C ALA A 662 17.89 -29.71 -19.56
N ALA A 663 19.02 -29.02 -19.44
CA ALA A 663 20.12 -29.15 -20.40
C ALA A 663 20.70 -30.58 -20.44
N ALA A 664 20.88 -31.22 -19.27
CA ALA A 664 21.34 -32.62 -19.19
C ALA A 664 20.32 -33.60 -19.81
N ALA A 665 19.03 -33.29 -19.73
CA ALA A 665 17.95 -34.03 -20.35
C ALA A 665 17.71 -33.65 -21.83
N SER A 666 18.50 -32.74 -22.42
CA SER A 666 18.28 -32.18 -23.76
C SER A 666 16.88 -31.59 -23.98
N LYS A 667 16.30 -30.97 -22.95
CA LYS A 667 14.97 -30.33 -22.97
C LYS A 667 15.07 -28.82 -22.81
N ASP A 668 14.09 -28.10 -23.34
CA ASP A 668 13.88 -26.69 -23.01
C ASP A 668 13.57 -26.53 -21.51
N PRO A 669 14.18 -25.57 -20.78
CA PRO A 669 13.96 -25.41 -19.35
C PRO A 669 12.52 -25.11 -18.93
N VAL A 670 11.74 -24.40 -19.77
CA VAL A 670 10.34 -24.13 -19.47
C VAL A 670 9.51 -25.39 -19.66
N ALA A 671 9.69 -26.11 -20.77
CA ALA A 671 9.02 -27.38 -21.00
C ALA A 671 9.33 -28.41 -19.90
N PHE A 672 10.61 -28.53 -19.51
CA PHE A 672 11.05 -29.38 -18.41
C PHE A 672 10.36 -29.02 -17.08
N ALA A 673 10.26 -27.71 -16.78
CA ALA A 673 9.60 -27.25 -15.56
C ALA A 673 8.09 -27.52 -15.55
N VAL A 674 7.41 -27.29 -16.68
CA VAL A 674 5.97 -27.56 -16.83
C VAL A 674 5.67 -29.05 -16.72
N GLU A 675 6.45 -29.91 -17.40
CA GLU A 675 6.32 -31.36 -17.29
C GLU A 675 6.56 -31.81 -15.85
N GLY A 676 7.61 -31.31 -15.20
CA GLY A 676 7.94 -31.70 -13.84
C GLY A 676 6.91 -31.25 -12.80
N LEU A 677 6.28 -30.08 -13.00
CA LEU A 677 5.17 -29.64 -12.15
C LEU A 677 3.89 -30.44 -12.41
N LYS A 678 3.65 -30.87 -13.65
CA LYS A 678 2.49 -31.69 -14.03
C LYS A 678 2.61 -33.12 -13.52
N ASP A 679 3.80 -33.71 -13.53
CA ASP A 679 4.06 -35.09 -13.09
C ASP A 679 4.47 -35.21 -11.60
N GLY A 680 4.77 -34.09 -10.95
CA GLY A 680 5.11 -34.00 -9.52
C GLY A 680 6.60 -34.20 -9.19
N SER A 681 7.48 -34.31 -10.20
CA SER A 681 8.94 -34.35 -9.99
C SER A 681 9.54 -32.98 -9.60
N LEU A 682 8.83 -31.89 -9.90
CA LEU A 682 9.07 -30.55 -9.37
C LEU A 682 7.86 -30.09 -8.56
N ASP A 683 8.09 -29.23 -7.58
CA ASP A 683 7.03 -28.69 -6.74
C ASP A 683 7.24 -27.20 -6.45
N MET A 684 6.14 -26.48 -6.25
CA MET A 684 6.16 -25.08 -5.83
C MET A 684 6.49 -24.97 -4.34
N SER A 685 7.29 -23.98 -3.97
CA SER A 685 7.75 -23.85 -2.58
C SER A 685 6.62 -23.57 -1.58
N CYS A 686 5.53 -22.94 -2.02
CA CYS A 686 4.36 -22.67 -1.19
C CYS A 686 3.69 -23.93 -0.65
N ASN A 687 3.84 -25.09 -1.30
CA ASN A 687 3.21 -26.35 -0.90
C ASN A 687 3.88 -27.01 0.32
N ASP A 688 5.10 -26.59 0.70
CA ASP A 688 5.84 -27.14 1.85
C ASP A 688 6.72 -26.05 2.49
N PRO A 689 6.12 -25.05 3.17
CA PRO A 689 6.80 -23.82 3.56
C PRO A 689 7.77 -23.96 4.74
N ASP A 690 7.67 -25.05 5.50
CA ASP A 690 8.59 -25.37 6.60
C ASP A 690 9.75 -26.29 6.15
N ASN A 691 9.79 -26.65 4.87
CA ASN A 691 10.97 -27.30 4.28
C ASN A 691 12.17 -26.34 4.31
N PRO A 692 13.36 -26.78 4.78
CA PRO A 692 14.58 -25.96 4.74
C PRO A 692 14.99 -25.43 3.37
N LYS A 693 14.46 -26.01 2.29
CA LYS A 693 14.65 -25.48 0.93
C LYS A 693 13.71 -24.32 0.63
N ASN A 694 12.56 -24.18 1.29
CA ASN A 694 11.42 -23.36 0.84
C ASN A 694 11.21 -22.05 1.58
N PHE A 695 12.06 -21.70 2.55
CA PHE A 695 11.95 -20.42 3.27
C PHE A 695 13.09 -19.44 2.95
N PRO A 696 12.87 -18.12 3.09
CA PRO A 696 13.91 -17.12 2.94
C PRO A 696 15.04 -17.32 3.95
N ARG A 697 16.28 -17.06 3.53
CA ARG A 697 17.47 -17.19 4.39
C ARG A 697 18.13 -15.85 4.69
N ASN A 698 18.23 -14.97 3.70
CA ASN A 698 18.83 -13.66 3.88
C ASN A 698 17.80 -12.58 3.64
N MET A 699 17.68 -11.63 4.57
CA MET A 699 16.76 -10.51 4.47
C MET A 699 17.47 -9.19 4.69
N PHE A 700 17.31 -8.29 3.71
CA PHE A 700 17.62 -6.87 3.87
C PHE A 700 16.39 -6.11 4.33
N VAL A 701 16.57 -5.19 5.28
CA VAL A 701 15.55 -4.20 5.67
C VAL A 701 16.17 -2.83 5.63
N TRP A 702 15.62 -1.92 4.83
CA TRP A 702 16.06 -0.54 4.79
C TRP A 702 14.86 0.38 4.61
N ARG A 703 14.94 1.60 5.16
CA ARG A 703 13.84 2.59 5.11
C ARG A 703 12.53 2.06 5.74
N SER A 704 12.66 1.06 6.62
CA SER A 704 11.56 0.34 7.25
C SER A 704 11.93 -0.05 8.67
N ASN A 705 10.95 0.00 9.56
CA ASN A 705 11.01 -0.59 10.89
C ASN A 705 9.97 -1.71 11.01
N ILE A 706 10.09 -2.75 10.19
CA ILE A 706 9.08 -3.81 10.09
C ILE A 706 8.76 -4.44 11.45
N LEU A 707 9.76 -4.72 12.30
CA LEU A 707 9.58 -5.33 13.62
C LEU A 707 9.12 -4.35 14.71
N GLY A 708 9.03 -3.05 14.41
CA GLY A 708 8.57 -2.03 15.36
C GLY A 708 7.30 -1.31 14.91
N SER A 709 6.84 -1.57 13.69
CA SER A 709 5.87 -0.72 13.01
C SER A 709 4.87 -1.50 12.17
N SER A 710 5.27 -2.10 11.05
CA SER A 710 4.34 -2.67 10.06
C SER A 710 4.18 -4.19 10.14
N GLY A 711 4.98 -4.88 10.95
CA GLY A 711 4.98 -6.33 11.19
C GLY A 711 3.74 -6.82 11.93
N LYS A 712 2.60 -7.01 11.26
CA LYS A 712 1.42 -7.67 11.86
C LYS A 712 1.80 -9.08 12.29
N GLY A 713 1.43 -9.47 13.51
CA GLY A 713 1.91 -10.71 14.09
C GLY A 713 3.37 -10.61 14.57
N HIS A 714 3.70 -9.55 15.32
CA HIS A 714 5.08 -9.29 15.77
C HIS A 714 5.72 -10.50 16.46
N GLU A 715 4.98 -11.19 17.34
CA GLU A 715 5.51 -12.37 18.06
C GLU A 715 5.77 -13.56 17.12
N TYR A 716 5.03 -13.66 16.01
CA TYR A 716 5.22 -14.68 14.97
C TYR A 716 6.50 -14.44 14.17
N PHE A 717 6.80 -13.17 13.83
CA PHE A 717 8.11 -12.79 13.27
C PHE A 717 9.23 -13.24 14.22
N LEU A 718 9.10 -12.94 15.52
CA LEU A 718 10.12 -13.26 16.51
C LEU A 718 10.35 -14.77 16.67
N LYS A 719 9.29 -15.58 16.65
CA LYS A 719 9.35 -17.04 16.75
C LYS A 719 9.89 -17.67 15.47
N TYR A 720 9.14 -17.55 14.38
CA TYR A 720 9.36 -18.38 13.18
C TYR A 720 10.44 -17.82 12.26
N LEU A 721 10.47 -16.50 12.07
CA LEU A 721 11.44 -15.88 11.16
C LEU A 721 12.79 -15.65 11.84
N LEU A 722 12.80 -15.18 13.10
CA LEU A 722 14.03 -14.80 13.80
C LEU A 722 14.58 -15.86 14.75
N GLY A 723 13.74 -16.74 15.34
CA GLY A 723 14.18 -17.79 16.28
C GLY A 723 14.57 -17.23 17.66
N THR A 724 13.77 -16.29 18.18
CA THR A 724 14.06 -15.53 19.41
C THR A 724 13.01 -15.74 20.49
N GLN A 725 13.26 -15.16 21.67
CA GLN A 725 12.22 -15.02 22.68
C GLN A 725 11.03 -14.24 22.10
N ASN A 726 9.84 -14.81 22.24
CA ASN A 726 8.57 -14.27 21.77
C ASN A 726 7.49 -14.42 22.85
N ALA A 727 6.43 -13.63 22.79
CA ALA A 727 5.31 -13.66 23.73
C ALA A 727 4.02 -14.25 23.12
N LEU A 728 4.14 -15.13 22.12
CA LEU A 728 3.00 -15.79 21.49
C LEU A 728 2.28 -16.70 22.49
N LEU A 729 0.95 -16.57 22.60
CA LEU A 729 0.09 -17.38 23.49
C LEU A 729 -0.80 -18.37 22.72
N SER A 730 -0.85 -18.24 21.39
CA SER A 730 -1.64 -19.10 20.52
C SER A 730 -0.95 -20.45 20.31
N GLU A 731 -1.68 -21.52 20.54
CA GLU A 731 -1.27 -22.89 20.29
C GLU A 731 -1.93 -23.43 19.00
N GLU A 732 -1.30 -24.39 18.34
CA GLU A 732 -1.69 -24.87 16.99
C GLU A 732 -2.86 -25.86 17.03
N GLU A 733 -3.09 -26.55 18.14
CA GLU A 733 -3.99 -27.70 18.26
C GLU A 733 -5.44 -27.37 17.85
N ASP A 734 -5.88 -26.15 18.18
CA ASP A 734 -7.24 -25.67 17.93
C ASP A 734 -7.31 -24.69 16.75
N CYS A 735 -6.39 -24.82 15.78
CA CYS A 735 -6.32 -23.99 14.58
C CYS A 735 -6.70 -24.79 13.33
N ILE A 736 -7.12 -24.07 12.28
CA ILE A 736 -7.53 -24.68 11.01
C ILE A 736 -6.29 -25.29 10.36
N LYS A 737 -6.39 -26.58 10.02
CA LYS A 737 -5.32 -27.29 9.31
C LYS A 737 -5.55 -27.21 7.80
N PRO A 738 -4.53 -26.84 7.00
CA PRO A 738 -4.64 -26.85 5.55
C PRO A 738 -4.72 -28.28 5.00
N GLN A 739 -5.30 -28.43 3.82
CA GLN A 739 -5.39 -29.72 3.12
C GLN A 739 -4.33 -29.88 2.02
N GLU A 740 -3.98 -28.80 1.31
CA GLU A 740 -3.04 -28.86 0.17
C GLU A 740 -1.60 -28.55 0.59
N ILE A 741 -1.38 -27.95 1.77
CA ILE A 741 -0.06 -27.61 2.31
C ILE A 741 0.50 -28.74 3.17
N THR A 742 1.75 -29.10 2.93
CA THR A 742 2.51 -30.04 3.77
C THR A 742 2.78 -29.41 5.14
N VAL A 743 2.20 -29.98 6.20
CA VAL A 743 2.44 -29.54 7.57
C VAL A 743 3.59 -30.35 8.20
N ARG A 744 4.73 -29.70 8.38
CA ARG A 744 5.89 -30.23 9.12
C ARG A 744 5.91 -29.73 10.58
N PRO A 745 6.80 -30.26 11.44
CA PRO A 745 7.22 -29.54 12.64
C PRO A 745 7.66 -28.13 12.25
N ALA A 746 7.15 -27.11 12.94
CA ALA A 746 7.34 -25.72 12.55
C ALA A 746 8.83 -25.35 12.53
N ALA A 747 9.29 -24.75 11.43
CA ALA A 747 10.65 -24.24 11.35
C ALA A 747 10.76 -22.89 12.06
N GLU A 748 11.68 -22.78 13.02
CA GLU A 748 11.98 -21.53 13.75
C GLU A 748 13.34 -20.96 13.33
N GLY A 749 13.46 -19.63 13.37
CA GLY A 749 14.69 -18.95 12.98
C GLY A 749 15.06 -19.15 11.50
N LYS A 750 14.05 -19.11 10.62
CA LYS A 750 14.20 -19.30 9.16
C LYS A 750 15.30 -18.41 8.56
N LEU A 751 15.45 -17.16 9.00
CA LEU A 751 16.51 -16.27 8.51
C LEU A 751 17.88 -16.63 9.09
N ASP A 752 18.82 -16.92 8.20
CA ASP A 752 20.25 -17.02 8.46
C ASP A 752 20.87 -15.62 8.65
N LEU A 753 20.51 -14.63 7.84
CA LEU A 753 21.06 -13.29 7.97
C LEU A 753 19.98 -12.22 7.87
N MET A 754 19.93 -11.32 8.86
CA MET A 754 19.13 -10.10 8.82
C MET A 754 20.03 -8.87 8.83
N VAL A 755 20.01 -8.10 7.74
CA VAL A 755 20.79 -6.87 7.55
C VAL A 755 19.84 -5.68 7.59
N VAL A 756 20.13 -4.70 8.45
CA VAL A 756 19.28 -3.51 8.62
C VAL A 756 20.07 -2.23 8.36
N LEU A 757 19.57 -1.37 7.48
CA LEU A 757 20.11 -0.04 7.22
C LEU A 757 19.21 1.00 7.88
N ASP A 758 19.76 1.75 8.84
CA ASP A 758 19.01 2.79 9.55
C ASP A 758 19.97 3.87 10.09
N PHE A 759 19.45 5.09 10.26
CA PHE A 759 20.18 6.19 10.87
C PHE A 759 19.93 6.24 12.39
N ARG A 760 18.87 5.59 12.88
CA ARG A 760 18.54 5.47 14.30
C ARG A 760 18.50 4.00 14.74
N MET A 761 18.72 3.73 16.03
CA MET A 761 18.61 2.37 16.58
C MET A 761 17.13 1.97 16.78
N SER A 762 16.46 1.63 15.68
CA SER A 762 15.05 1.22 15.71
C SER A 762 14.85 -0.16 16.34
N THR A 763 13.60 -0.52 16.65
CA THR A 763 13.26 -1.88 17.10
C THR A 763 13.78 -2.95 16.13
N THR A 764 13.70 -2.72 14.81
CA THR A 764 14.23 -3.67 13.82
C THR A 764 15.75 -3.80 13.90
N CYS A 765 16.49 -2.69 14.09
CA CYS A 765 17.93 -2.73 14.34
C CYS A 765 18.29 -3.58 15.57
N LEU A 766 17.52 -3.47 16.66
CA LEU A 766 17.79 -4.26 17.87
C LEU A 766 17.73 -5.78 17.64
N TYR A 767 17.00 -6.23 16.63
CA TYR A 767 16.85 -7.63 16.25
C TYR A 767 17.73 -8.06 15.05
N ALA A 768 18.47 -7.14 14.43
CA ALA A 768 19.35 -7.41 13.30
C ALA A 768 20.59 -8.26 13.66
N ASP A 769 21.19 -8.91 12.68
CA ASP A 769 22.55 -9.47 12.83
C ASP A 769 23.62 -8.44 12.46
N VAL A 770 23.33 -7.66 11.41
CA VAL A 770 24.16 -6.57 10.90
C VAL A 770 23.36 -5.28 10.88
N ILE A 771 23.92 -4.20 11.44
CA ILE A 771 23.35 -2.85 11.31
C ILE A 771 24.32 -2.00 10.51
N LEU A 772 23.83 -1.34 9.47
CA LEU A 772 24.60 -0.48 8.60
C LEU A 772 24.15 0.98 8.82
N PRO A 773 25.06 1.90 9.18
CA PRO A 773 24.72 3.29 9.42
C PRO A 773 24.37 3.97 8.10
N THR A 774 23.09 4.29 7.88
CA THR A 774 22.70 5.05 6.68
C THR A 774 22.77 6.56 6.95
N ALA A 775 23.01 7.33 5.89
CA ALA A 775 22.96 8.78 5.93
C ALA A 775 21.53 9.27 6.23
N THR A 776 21.42 10.32 7.03
CA THR A 776 20.13 11.00 7.24
C THR A 776 19.68 11.71 5.97
N TRP A 777 18.44 12.17 5.91
CA TRP A 777 17.91 12.88 4.73
C TRP A 777 18.58 14.23 4.46
N TYR A 778 19.37 14.75 5.40
CA TYR A 778 20.13 16.00 5.25
C TYR A 778 21.60 15.75 4.86
N GLU A 779 21.96 14.49 4.61
CA GLU A 779 23.32 14.03 4.33
C GLU A 779 23.37 13.19 3.03
N LYS A 780 22.33 13.25 2.16
CA LYS A 780 22.31 12.51 0.89
C LYS A 780 21.44 13.18 -0.17
N ASP A 781 21.79 12.90 -1.43
CA ASP A 781 21.02 13.31 -2.61
C ASP A 781 20.01 12.22 -3.03
N ASP A 782 18.78 12.64 -3.32
CA ASP A 782 17.68 11.76 -3.78
C ASP A 782 16.50 12.60 -4.30
N LEU A 783 15.40 11.99 -4.75
CA LEU A 783 14.17 12.62 -5.23
C LEU A 783 12.95 12.21 -4.38
N ASN A 784 11.95 13.11 -4.31
CA ASN A 784 10.69 12.89 -3.59
C ASN A 784 9.50 13.48 -4.36
N THR A 785 8.38 12.75 -4.38
CA THR A 785 7.08 13.16 -4.93
C THR A 785 5.94 12.60 -4.07
N SER A 786 4.73 13.12 -4.23
CA SER A 786 3.52 12.57 -3.58
C SER A 786 2.27 12.83 -4.39
N ASP A 787 1.23 12.07 -4.06
CA ASP A 787 -0.19 12.26 -4.34
C ASP A 787 -0.66 13.70 -4.10
N MET A 788 -0.27 14.29 -2.97
CA MET A 788 -0.90 15.50 -2.44
C MET A 788 -0.67 16.76 -3.30
N HIS A 789 0.39 16.78 -4.10
CA HIS A 789 0.77 17.91 -4.96
C HIS A 789 1.64 17.48 -6.14
N PRO A 790 1.73 18.28 -7.21
CA PRO A 790 2.39 17.87 -8.46
C PRO A 790 3.89 18.18 -8.53
N PHE A 791 4.50 18.57 -7.41
CA PHE A 791 5.92 18.92 -7.38
C PHE A 791 6.85 17.74 -7.17
N ILE A 792 7.92 17.69 -7.96
CA ILE A 792 9.13 16.91 -7.69
C ILE A 792 10.21 17.82 -7.08
N HIS A 793 10.85 17.35 -6.02
CA HIS A 793 11.94 18.06 -5.33
C HIS A 793 12.90 17.10 -4.62
N PRO A 794 14.12 17.54 -4.28
CA PRO A 794 15.17 16.62 -3.89
C PRO A 794 15.33 16.50 -2.36
N LEU A 795 15.92 15.38 -1.95
CA LEU A 795 16.78 15.34 -0.77
C LEU A 795 18.16 15.85 -1.20
N SER A 796 18.88 16.57 -0.34
CA SER A 796 20.25 16.98 -0.65
C SER A 796 21.20 16.93 0.53
N GLU A 797 22.48 16.71 0.22
CA GLU A 797 23.57 16.69 1.17
C GLU A 797 23.88 18.11 1.70
N ALA A 798 23.41 18.44 2.91
CA ALA A 798 23.73 19.70 3.57
C ALA A 798 25.16 19.71 4.12
N ILE A 799 25.58 18.57 4.66
CA ILE A 799 26.93 18.22 5.08
C ILE A 799 27.21 16.76 4.69
N GLN A 800 28.48 16.38 4.55
CA GLN A 800 28.85 15.00 4.31
C GLN A 800 28.30 14.06 5.39
N PRO A 801 27.90 12.82 5.02
CA PRO A 801 27.48 11.79 5.98
C PRO A 801 28.42 11.69 7.19
N LEU A 802 27.86 11.87 8.39
CA LEU A 802 28.65 11.89 9.61
C LEU A 802 29.15 10.50 10.02
N TRP A 803 30.26 10.50 10.78
CA TRP A 803 30.98 9.31 11.25
C TRP A 803 31.38 8.36 10.11
N GLN A 804 30.77 7.18 10.05
CA GLN A 804 30.99 6.20 8.98
C GLN A 804 29.67 5.88 8.26
N SER A 805 28.67 6.75 8.39
CA SER A 805 27.43 6.58 7.65
C SER A 805 27.65 6.77 6.15
N LYS A 806 26.85 6.08 5.34
CA LYS A 806 26.85 6.15 3.87
C LYS A 806 25.40 6.23 3.39
N SER A 807 25.14 6.85 2.24
CA SER A 807 23.80 6.79 1.64
C SER A 807 23.43 5.36 1.27
N ASP A 808 22.14 5.02 1.23
CA ASP A 808 21.69 3.67 0.87
C ASP A 808 22.26 3.21 -0.49
N TRP A 809 22.39 4.14 -1.45
CA TRP A 809 23.04 3.91 -2.75
C TRP A 809 24.50 3.45 -2.61
N GLU A 810 25.31 4.16 -1.83
CA GLU A 810 26.71 3.81 -1.59
C GLU A 810 26.88 2.51 -0.80
N ILE A 811 25.94 2.21 0.09
CA ILE A 811 25.93 0.95 0.86
C ILE A 811 25.73 -0.23 -0.09
N PHE A 812 24.66 -0.22 -0.89
CA PHE A 812 24.40 -1.32 -1.82
C PHE A 812 25.40 -1.40 -2.97
N LYS A 813 25.97 -0.27 -3.41
CA LYS A 813 27.09 -0.26 -4.35
C LYS A 813 28.31 -1.02 -3.78
N GLY A 814 28.65 -0.78 -2.52
CA GLY A 814 29.72 -1.51 -1.82
C GLY A 814 29.43 -3.00 -1.63
N ILE A 815 28.17 -3.36 -1.34
CA ILE A 815 27.73 -4.76 -1.26
C ILE A 815 27.81 -5.43 -2.63
N ALA A 816 27.36 -4.76 -3.70
CA ALA A 816 27.40 -5.28 -5.06
C ALA A 816 28.84 -5.54 -5.53
N HIS A 817 29.79 -4.64 -5.20
CA HIS A 817 31.22 -4.82 -5.45
C HIS A 817 31.73 -6.10 -4.77
N LYS A 818 31.60 -6.20 -3.44
CA LYS A 818 32.13 -7.34 -2.70
C LYS A 818 31.41 -8.65 -3.05
N PHE A 819 30.13 -8.58 -3.41
CA PHE A 819 29.38 -9.71 -3.96
C PHE A 819 29.99 -10.20 -5.27
N SER A 820 30.26 -9.30 -6.22
CA SER A 820 30.90 -9.63 -7.51
C SER A 820 32.28 -10.25 -7.34
N ASP A 821 33.10 -9.72 -6.42
CA ASP A 821 34.44 -10.25 -6.13
C ASP A 821 34.41 -11.73 -5.73
N LEU A 822 33.42 -12.13 -4.93
CA LEU A 822 33.26 -13.51 -4.47
C LEU A 822 32.50 -14.39 -5.47
N ALA A 823 31.60 -13.79 -6.27
CA ALA A 823 30.70 -14.51 -7.15
C ALA A 823 31.35 -15.01 -8.44
N GLY A 824 32.39 -14.33 -8.93
CA GLY A 824 33.04 -14.66 -10.22
C GLY A 824 33.41 -16.14 -10.34
N ASP A 825 34.25 -16.63 -9.42
CA ASP A 825 34.69 -18.03 -9.41
C ASP A 825 33.66 -18.98 -8.80
N TYR A 826 32.81 -18.49 -7.88
CA TYR A 826 31.90 -19.36 -7.13
C TYR A 826 30.57 -19.66 -7.85
N LEU A 827 30.00 -18.65 -8.51
CA LEU A 827 28.73 -18.72 -9.25
C LEU A 827 28.94 -18.57 -10.77
N GLY A 828 29.80 -17.65 -11.23
CA GLY A 828 30.02 -17.38 -12.65
C GLY A 828 28.73 -16.98 -13.40
N VAL A 829 28.58 -17.50 -14.63
CA VAL A 829 27.39 -17.30 -15.47
C VAL A 829 26.39 -18.43 -15.23
N GLN A 830 25.14 -18.10 -14.91
CA GLN A 830 24.07 -19.06 -14.63
C GLN A 830 22.81 -18.71 -15.43
N LYS A 831 22.02 -19.73 -15.77
CA LYS A 831 20.67 -19.58 -16.33
C LYS A 831 19.65 -19.77 -15.21
N ASP A 832 18.83 -18.75 -14.98
CA ASP A 832 17.88 -18.66 -13.88
C ASP A 832 16.44 -18.76 -14.42
N LEU A 833 15.69 -19.78 -14.00
CA LEU A 833 14.27 -19.89 -14.33
C LEU A 833 13.44 -19.01 -13.40
N VAL A 834 12.82 -17.96 -13.94
CA VAL A 834 12.00 -17.00 -13.19
C VAL A 834 10.53 -17.22 -13.51
N LEU A 835 9.70 -17.36 -12.47
CA LEU A 835 8.24 -17.38 -12.59
C LEU A 835 7.70 -15.96 -12.40
N THR A 836 6.76 -15.53 -13.25
CA THR A 836 6.01 -14.28 -13.07
C THR A 836 4.51 -14.58 -13.12
N PRO A 837 3.70 -13.99 -12.23
CA PRO A 837 2.25 -14.14 -12.31
C PRO A 837 1.71 -13.48 -13.60
N LEU A 838 0.42 -13.71 -13.88
CA LEU A 838 -0.35 -13.09 -14.93
C LEU A 838 -0.49 -11.59 -14.61
N MET A 839 0.27 -10.77 -15.33
CA MET A 839 0.41 -9.35 -15.03
C MET A 839 -0.76 -8.54 -15.61
N HIS A 840 -1.37 -7.69 -14.79
CA HIS A 840 -2.21 -6.59 -15.25
C HIS A 840 -1.42 -5.66 -16.17
N ASP A 841 -2.11 -4.96 -17.06
CA ASP A 841 -1.52 -4.05 -18.05
C ASP A 841 -0.55 -4.76 -19.01
N THR A 842 -0.78 -6.06 -19.22
CA THR A 842 -0.13 -6.88 -20.25
C THR A 842 -1.16 -7.80 -20.88
N PRO A 843 -0.89 -8.38 -22.07
CA PRO A 843 -1.80 -9.36 -22.67
C PRO A 843 -2.13 -10.57 -21.78
N GLN A 844 -1.32 -10.86 -20.75
CA GLN A 844 -1.54 -11.97 -19.80
C GLN A 844 -2.74 -11.73 -18.87
N GLU A 845 -3.27 -10.50 -18.79
CA GLU A 845 -4.48 -10.21 -18.02
C GLU A 845 -5.72 -10.89 -18.63
N LEU A 846 -5.65 -11.31 -19.89
CA LEU A 846 -6.65 -12.14 -20.56
C LEU A 846 -6.41 -13.64 -20.28
N GLY A 847 -6.36 -14.01 -19.00
CA GLY A 847 -6.07 -15.36 -18.52
C GLY A 847 -7.24 -16.34 -18.72
N GLN A 848 -8.10 -16.45 -17.71
CA GLN A 848 -9.26 -17.35 -17.74
C GLN A 848 -10.56 -16.52 -17.78
N PRO A 849 -11.31 -16.49 -18.90
CA PRO A 849 -12.46 -15.58 -19.08
C PRO A 849 -13.72 -15.93 -18.27
N PHE A 850 -13.84 -17.19 -17.85
CA PHE A 850 -15.00 -17.75 -17.16
C PHE A 850 -14.56 -18.53 -15.92
N ASP A 851 -15.09 -19.73 -15.71
CA ASP A 851 -14.83 -20.53 -14.50
C ASP A 851 -13.34 -20.82 -14.31
N VAL A 852 -12.93 -20.80 -13.04
CA VAL A 852 -11.55 -21.03 -12.62
C VAL A 852 -11.22 -22.51 -12.77
N LYS A 853 -10.30 -22.83 -13.66
CA LYS A 853 -9.79 -24.19 -13.87
C LYS A 853 -8.41 -24.36 -13.28
N ASP A 854 -8.24 -25.43 -12.50
CA ASP A 854 -7.01 -25.82 -11.83
C ASP A 854 -6.30 -26.96 -12.56
N TRP A 855 -5.17 -26.61 -13.19
CA TRP A 855 -4.35 -27.58 -13.91
C TRP A 855 -3.80 -28.69 -13.02
N LYS A 856 -3.59 -28.44 -11.72
CA LYS A 856 -3.12 -29.46 -10.77
C LYS A 856 -4.19 -30.53 -10.52
N LYS A 857 -5.46 -30.20 -10.74
CA LYS A 857 -6.62 -31.12 -10.66
C LYS A 857 -6.99 -31.74 -12.02
N GLY A 858 -6.26 -31.41 -13.09
CA GLY A 858 -6.55 -31.89 -14.45
C GLY A 858 -7.74 -31.19 -15.11
N GLU A 859 -8.19 -30.05 -14.58
CA GLU A 859 -9.35 -29.30 -15.11
C GLU A 859 -8.99 -28.50 -16.38
N CYS A 860 -7.70 -28.23 -16.60
CA CYS A 860 -7.13 -27.63 -17.81
C CYS A 860 -5.65 -28.01 -17.98
N ASP A 861 -5.07 -27.70 -19.13
CA ASP A 861 -3.62 -27.82 -19.31
C ASP A 861 -2.84 -26.71 -18.56
N PRO A 862 -1.63 -26.99 -18.05
CA PRO A 862 -0.74 -25.99 -17.45
C PRO A 862 -0.02 -25.20 -18.55
N ILE A 863 -0.56 -24.03 -18.89
CA ILE A 863 -0.06 -23.16 -19.97
C ILE A 863 0.60 -21.94 -19.31
N PRO A 864 1.95 -21.83 -19.33
CA PRO A 864 2.66 -20.68 -18.76
C PRO A 864 2.17 -19.36 -19.33
N GLY A 865 1.79 -18.43 -18.45
CA GLY A 865 1.27 -17.12 -18.86
C GLY A 865 -0.21 -17.10 -19.23
N LYS A 866 -0.96 -18.18 -18.96
CA LYS A 866 -2.42 -18.22 -19.13
C LYS A 866 -3.17 -18.94 -18.01
N THR A 867 -2.77 -20.17 -17.66
CA THR A 867 -3.38 -20.98 -16.59
C THR A 867 -2.41 -21.28 -15.45
N MET A 868 -1.17 -20.85 -15.58
CA MET A 868 -0.11 -20.92 -14.56
C MET A 868 0.84 -19.72 -14.73
N PRO A 869 1.79 -19.45 -13.79
CA PRO A 869 2.76 -18.38 -13.96
C PRO A 869 3.52 -18.48 -15.28
N ALA A 870 3.79 -17.34 -15.92
CA ALA A 870 4.74 -17.31 -17.02
C ALA A 870 6.13 -17.69 -16.51
N MET A 871 6.92 -18.37 -17.35
CA MET A 871 8.26 -18.84 -17.01
C MET A 871 9.25 -18.28 -18.03
N THR A 872 10.34 -17.68 -17.55
CA THR A 872 11.37 -17.08 -18.41
C THR A 872 12.75 -17.43 -17.89
N VAL A 873 13.64 -17.83 -18.79
CA VAL A 873 15.06 -18.06 -18.45
C VAL A 873 15.83 -16.74 -18.57
N VAL A 874 16.43 -16.30 -17.47
CA VAL A 874 17.29 -15.11 -17.40
C VAL A 874 18.73 -15.55 -17.22
N GLU A 875 19.62 -15.15 -18.12
CA GLU A 875 21.05 -15.41 -17.97
C GLU A 875 21.70 -14.34 -17.08
N ARG A 876 22.34 -14.76 -15.99
CA ARG A 876 22.97 -13.87 -15.00
C ARG A 876 24.46 -14.16 -14.93
N ASN A 877 25.28 -13.17 -15.25
CA ASN A 877 26.70 -13.19 -14.89
C ASN A 877 26.89 -12.50 -13.54
N TYR A 878 27.08 -13.30 -12.48
CA TYR A 878 27.14 -12.79 -11.11
C TYR A 878 28.45 -12.03 -10.82
N GLY A 879 29.55 -12.38 -11.49
CA GLY A 879 30.82 -11.64 -11.37
C GLY A 879 30.75 -10.21 -11.91
N GLU A 880 29.76 -9.91 -12.75
CA GLU A 880 29.55 -8.58 -13.34
C GLU A 880 28.48 -7.73 -12.64
N THR A 881 27.89 -8.23 -11.54
CA THR A 881 26.80 -7.54 -10.81
C THR A 881 27.13 -6.08 -10.50
N TYR A 882 28.33 -5.78 -10.01
CA TYR A 882 28.78 -4.42 -9.72
C TYR A 882 28.79 -3.52 -10.96
N GLN A 883 29.38 -3.98 -12.07
CA GLN A 883 29.46 -3.21 -13.31
C GLN A 883 28.07 -2.89 -13.87
N LYS A 884 27.13 -3.84 -13.75
CA LYS A 884 25.72 -3.66 -14.14
C LYS A 884 24.97 -2.74 -13.17
N TYR A 885 25.28 -2.82 -11.87
CA TYR A 885 24.72 -1.93 -10.86
C TYR A 885 25.09 -0.46 -11.14
N THR A 886 26.35 -0.19 -11.47
CA THR A 886 26.90 1.16 -11.70
C THR A 886 26.80 1.65 -13.15
N SER A 887 25.90 1.07 -13.96
CA SER A 887 25.68 1.51 -15.33
C SER A 887 24.24 1.30 -15.79
N VAL A 888 23.80 2.15 -16.71
CA VAL A 888 22.55 1.94 -17.43
C VAL A 888 22.71 0.76 -18.39
N GLY A 889 21.77 -0.17 -18.38
CA GLY A 889 21.85 -1.38 -19.19
C GLY A 889 21.31 -1.21 -20.62
N PRO A 890 21.74 -2.09 -21.54
CA PRO A 890 21.47 -1.95 -22.97
C PRO A 890 20.02 -2.28 -23.38
N LEU A 891 19.17 -2.83 -22.49
CA LEU A 891 17.79 -3.17 -22.84
C LEU A 891 16.93 -1.93 -23.09
N LEU A 892 17.26 -0.77 -22.52
CA LEU A 892 16.55 0.47 -22.81
C LEU A 892 16.71 0.89 -24.28
N GLU A 893 17.85 0.58 -24.90
CA GLU A 893 18.09 0.84 -26.33
C GLU A 893 17.56 -0.28 -27.22
N LYS A 894 17.66 -1.54 -26.76
CA LYS A 894 17.26 -2.71 -27.57
C LYS A 894 15.75 -2.95 -27.59
N VAL A 895 15.10 -2.76 -26.45
CA VAL A 895 13.66 -3.08 -26.24
C VAL A 895 12.83 -1.81 -26.07
N GLY A 896 13.41 -0.73 -25.56
CA GLY A 896 12.68 0.48 -25.19
C GLY A 896 12.17 0.46 -23.76
N ASN A 897 11.33 1.44 -23.44
CA ASN A 897 10.76 1.64 -22.10
C ASN A 897 9.22 1.67 -22.15
N GLY A 898 8.56 1.55 -21.00
CA GLY A 898 7.10 1.55 -20.94
C GLY A 898 6.53 1.15 -19.58
N GLY A 899 5.21 1.12 -19.52
CA GLY A 899 4.41 0.79 -18.36
C GLY A 899 2.93 1.00 -18.68
N LYS A 900 2.02 0.49 -17.83
CA LYS A 900 0.56 0.68 -18.00
C LYS A 900 0.01 0.25 -19.37
N GLY A 901 0.60 -0.80 -19.95
CA GLY A 901 0.20 -1.39 -21.23
C GLY A 901 0.69 -0.65 -22.48
N ILE A 902 1.56 0.36 -22.34
CA ILE A 902 2.16 1.09 -23.47
C ILE A 902 3.71 1.02 -23.42
N SER A 903 4.32 1.20 -24.58
CA SER A 903 5.79 1.21 -24.74
C SER A 903 6.25 2.19 -25.80
N TRP A 904 7.46 2.71 -25.67
CA TRP A 904 8.07 3.66 -26.60
C TRP A 904 9.60 3.47 -26.72
N ASP A 905 10.18 4.00 -27.80
CA ASP A 905 11.63 4.07 -27.97
C ASP A 905 12.22 5.16 -27.07
N THR A 906 13.35 4.85 -26.43
CA THR A 906 14.03 5.77 -25.52
C THR A 906 15.53 5.92 -25.82
N LYS A 907 15.98 5.57 -27.03
CA LYS A 907 17.41 5.60 -27.40
C LYS A 907 18.01 7.00 -27.26
N HIS A 908 17.27 8.01 -27.72
CA HIS A 908 17.69 9.40 -27.61
C HIS A 908 17.94 9.81 -26.16
N GLU A 909 17.09 9.38 -25.22
CA GLU A 909 17.26 9.71 -23.80
C GLU A 909 18.44 8.97 -23.18
N VAL A 910 18.74 7.75 -23.62
CA VAL A 910 19.98 7.05 -23.24
C VAL A 910 21.21 7.79 -23.77
N ASP A 911 21.17 8.33 -24.99
CA ASP A 911 22.25 9.19 -25.53
C ASP A 911 22.43 10.48 -24.72
N VAL A 912 21.33 11.11 -24.28
CA VAL A 912 21.38 12.26 -23.36
C VAL A 912 22.07 11.87 -22.05
N LEU A 913 21.74 10.70 -21.49
CA LEU A 913 22.39 10.19 -20.28
C LEU A 913 23.89 9.93 -20.46
N ARG A 914 24.35 9.51 -21.65
CA ARG A 914 25.80 9.42 -21.95
C ARG A 914 26.50 10.78 -21.82
N GLY A 915 25.82 11.86 -22.21
CA GLY A 915 26.32 13.23 -22.06
C GLY A 915 26.36 13.71 -20.61
N LEU A 916 25.29 13.44 -19.86
CA LEU A 916 25.11 13.85 -18.45
C LEU A 916 26.01 13.05 -17.51
N ASN A 917 25.88 11.73 -17.51
CA ASN A 917 26.51 10.83 -16.53
C ASN A 917 27.91 10.38 -16.97
N LYS A 918 28.29 10.68 -18.22
CA LYS A 918 29.47 10.10 -18.89
C LYS A 918 29.31 8.59 -19.09
N VAL A 919 30.30 7.97 -19.74
CA VAL A 919 30.25 6.56 -20.12
C VAL A 919 31.29 5.72 -19.39
N VAL A 920 30.96 4.45 -19.19
CA VAL A 920 31.90 3.42 -18.72
C VAL A 920 32.93 3.12 -19.80
N GLN A 921 34.20 2.96 -19.43
CA GLN A 921 35.33 2.87 -20.38
C GLN A 921 35.70 1.43 -20.77
N ASP A 922 35.42 0.46 -19.91
CA ASP A 922 35.79 -0.95 -20.04
C ASP A 922 34.71 -1.88 -19.45
N GLY A 923 34.99 -3.19 -19.44
CA GLY A 923 34.07 -4.20 -18.91
C GLY A 923 32.79 -4.41 -19.72
N VAL A 924 31.83 -5.12 -19.14
CA VAL A 924 30.56 -5.51 -19.82
C VAL A 924 29.69 -4.29 -20.18
N ALA A 925 29.86 -3.20 -19.45
CA ALA A 925 29.09 -1.97 -19.61
C ALA A 925 29.79 -0.92 -20.47
N LYS A 926 30.89 -1.25 -21.16
CA LYS A 926 31.65 -0.30 -21.99
C LYS A 926 30.72 0.48 -22.94
N GLY A 927 30.80 1.81 -22.88
CA GLY A 927 30.00 2.73 -23.69
C GLY A 927 28.59 3.01 -23.16
N GLN A 928 28.15 2.35 -22.08
CA GLN A 928 26.88 2.65 -21.41
C GLN A 928 27.01 3.85 -20.46
N PRO A 929 25.93 4.62 -20.23
CA PRO A 929 25.90 5.67 -19.22
C PRO A 929 26.25 5.15 -17.82
N LYS A 930 26.98 5.95 -17.04
CA LYS A 930 27.33 5.61 -15.65
C LYS A 930 26.15 5.80 -14.70
N LEU A 931 26.18 5.04 -13.61
CA LEU A 931 25.38 5.22 -12.40
C LEU A 931 26.32 5.18 -11.18
N ASP A 932 27.34 6.04 -11.16
CA ASP A 932 28.35 6.04 -10.09
C ASP A 932 27.78 6.66 -8.80
N THR A 933 26.93 7.69 -8.95
CA THR A 933 26.37 8.49 -7.85
C THR A 933 24.85 8.41 -7.78
N ALA A 934 24.28 8.83 -6.64
CA ALA A 934 22.83 8.97 -6.50
C ALA A 934 22.25 10.05 -7.45
N VAL A 935 23.04 11.06 -7.81
CA VAL A 935 22.65 12.08 -8.80
C VAL A 935 22.57 11.48 -10.20
N ASP A 936 23.50 10.61 -10.60
CA ASP A 936 23.43 9.90 -11.89
C ASP A 936 22.15 9.06 -11.99
N ALA A 937 21.79 8.38 -10.90
CA ALA A 937 20.55 7.62 -10.78
C ALA A 937 19.31 8.52 -10.79
N ALA A 938 19.35 9.68 -10.14
CA ALA A 938 18.28 10.66 -10.19
C ALA A 938 18.08 11.21 -11.62
N GLU A 939 19.17 11.54 -12.33
CA GLU A 939 19.10 12.01 -13.72
C GLU A 939 18.59 10.91 -14.67
N MET A 940 18.90 9.63 -14.42
CA MET A 940 18.27 8.51 -15.13
C MET A 940 16.75 8.53 -14.97
N ILE A 941 16.25 8.68 -13.74
CA ILE A 941 14.81 8.76 -13.45
C ILE A 941 14.18 9.94 -14.21
N LEU A 942 14.77 11.14 -14.06
CA LEU A 942 14.23 12.38 -14.63
C LEU A 942 14.26 12.40 -16.16
N THR A 943 15.25 11.77 -16.78
CA THR A 943 15.42 11.79 -18.24
C THR A 943 14.49 10.78 -18.92
N LEU A 944 14.21 9.64 -18.29
CA LEU A 944 13.45 8.53 -18.89
C LEU A 944 11.94 8.58 -18.64
N ALA A 945 11.46 9.41 -17.71
CA ALA A 945 10.05 9.47 -17.33
C ALA A 945 9.26 10.54 -18.13
N PRO A 946 8.03 10.24 -18.59
CA PRO A 946 7.14 11.21 -19.24
C PRO A 946 6.78 12.38 -18.32
N GLU A 947 6.70 12.18 -17.01
CA GLU A 947 6.34 13.23 -16.05
C GLU A 947 7.42 14.32 -15.91
N THR A 948 8.63 14.06 -16.39
CA THR A 948 9.79 14.94 -16.19
C THR A 948 10.54 15.27 -17.49
N ASN A 949 10.14 14.67 -18.61
CA ASN A 949 10.70 14.91 -19.94
C ASN A 949 9.58 14.96 -20.99
N GLY A 950 9.34 16.14 -21.54
CA GLY A 950 8.24 16.37 -22.50
C GLY A 950 8.37 15.57 -23.80
N HIS A 951 9.59 15.27 -24.26
CA HIS A 951 9.79 14.39 -25.44
C HIS A 951 9.28 12.97 -25.15
N ILE A 952 9.49 12.47 -23.93
CA ILE A 952 8.93 11.17 -23.52
C ILE A 952 7.43 11.27 -23.33
N ALA A 953 6.92 12.36 -22.75
CA ALA A 953 5.48 12.56 -22.55
C ALA A 953 4.71 12.46 -23.88
N VAL A 954 5.17 13.17 -24.91
CA VAL A 954 4.57 13.12 -26.26
C VAL A 954 4.64 11.71 -26.85
N LYS A 955 5.79 11.02 -26.75
CA LYS A 955 5.94 9.63 -27.21
C LYS A 955 5.00 8.67 -26.48
N ALA A 956 4.84 8.83 -25.17
CA ALA A 956 4.00 7.99 -24.34
C ALA A 956 2.51 8.19 -24.67
N TRP A 957 2.05 9.45 -24.78
CA TRP A 957 0.69 9.74 -25.22
C TRP A 957 0.44 9.23 -26.64
N GLY A 958 1.38 9.40 -27.56
CA GLY A 958 1.28 8.87 -28.92
C GLY A 958 1.23 7.33 -28.98
N ALA A 959 1.84 6.63 -28.02
CA ALA A 959 1.70 5.18 -27.89
C ALA A 959 0.28 4.79 -27.45
N LEU A 960 -0.30 5.52 -26.49
CA LEU A 960 -1.69 5.31 -26.06
C LEU A 960 -2.69 5.63 -27.18
N SER A 961 -2.47 6.71 -27.94
CA SER A 961 -3.32 7.11 -29.06
C SER A 961 -3.54 6.01 -30.10
N LYS A 962 -2.55 5.11 -30.27
CA LYS A 962 -2.68 3.96 -31.19
C LYS A 962 -3.67 2.91 -30.69
N ILE A 963 -3.69 2.68 -29.37
CA ILE A 963 -4.58 1.71 -28.74
C ILE A 963 -6.01 2.28 -28.73
N THR A 964 -6.16 3.54 -28.34
CA THR A 964 -7.47 4.20 -28.21
C THR A 964 -8.05 4.64 -29.56
N GLY A 965 -7.22 4.95 -30.55
CA GLY A 965 -7.66 5.55 -31.83
C GLY A 965 -7.97 7.05 -31.73
N LEU A 966 -7.64 7.69 -30.61
CA LEU A 966 -7.86 9.10 -30.33
C LEU A 966 -6.51 9.79 -30.08
N ASP A 967 -6.30 11.00 -30.58
CA ASP A 967 -5.03 11.71 -30.38
C ASP A 967 -4.96 12.37 -29.00
N HIS A 968 -4.11 11.84 -28.12
CA HIS A 968 -3.85 12.38 -26.78
C HIS A 968 -2.55 13.18 -26.69
N THR A 969 -1.78 13.31 -27.76
CA THR A 969 -0.52 14.09 -27.73
C THR A 969 -0.69 15.58 -27.37
N PRO A 970 -1.82 16.26 -27.68
CA PRO A 970 -2.03 17.64 -27.24
C PRO A 970 -1.93 17.87 -25.74
N LEU A 971 -2.08 16.82 -24.91
CA LEU A 971 -1.93 16.90 -23.45
C LEU A 971 -0.49 17.20 -23.00
N ALA A 972 0.51 16.96 -23.86
CA ALA A 972 1.92 17.17 -23.55
C ALA A 972 2.67 18.08 -24.55
N LEU A 973 2.16 18.26 -25.78
CA LEU A 973 2.81 19.09 -26.81
C LEU A 973 3.21 20.50 -26.33
N PRO A 974 2.39 21.25 -25.56
CA PRO A 974 2.78 22.58 -25.07
C PRO A 974 4.00 22.58 -24.14
N ARG A 975 4.37 21.40 -23.60
CA ARG A 975 5.50 21.20 -22.68
C ARG A 975 6.52 20.21 -23.24
N GLU A 976 6.52 19.96 -24.56
CA GLU A 976 7.40 18.97 -25.20
C GLU A 976 8.88 19.23 -24.88
N HIS A 977 9.31 20.49 -24.83
CA HIS A 977 10.70 20.86 -24.55
C HIS A 977 11.05 20.98 -23.06
N ASP A 978 10.09 20.73 -22.16
CA ASP A 978 10.37 20.73 -20.72
C ASP A 978 11.24 19.52 -20.37
N THR A 979 12.36 19.79 -19.71
CA THR A 979 13.22 18.75 -19.14
C THR A 979 13.60 19.12 -17.72
N ILE A 980 13.11 18.34 -16.74
CA ILE A 980 13.42 18.55 -15.33
C ILE A 980 14.79 17.93 -15.03
N ARG A 981 15.65 18.67 -14.32
CA ARG A 981 16.99 18.22 -13.89
C ARG A 981 17.15 18.27 -12.38
N PHE A 982 18.06 17.46 -11.85
CA PHE A 982 18.26 17.36 -10.40
C PHE A 982 18.65 18.71 -9.78
N ARG A 983 19.55 19.44 -10.43
CA ARG A 983 20.02 20.76 -9.95
C ARG A 983 18.94 21.85 -10.03
N ASP A 984 18.01 21.74 -10.97
CA ASP A 984 16.90 22.70 -11.10
C ASP A 984 15.91 22.54 -9.95
N VAL A 985 15.61 21.29 -9.57
CA VAL A 985 14.73 21.01 -8.43
C VAL A 985 15.37 21.36 -7.08
N GLN A 986 16.71 21.37 -6.99
CA GLN A 986 17.44 21.92 -5.83
C GLN A 986 17.23 23.43 -5.71
N ALA A 987 17.19 24.17 -6.82
CA ALA A 987 16.91 25.60 -6.81
C ALA A 987 15.45 25.88 -6.38
N GLN A 988 14.49 25.19 -7.00
CA GLN A 988 13.07 25.31 -6.71
C GLN A 988 12.31 24.05 -7.16
N PRO A 989 11.34 23.53 -6.39
CA PRO A 989 10.50 22.41 -6.82
C PRO A 989 9.89 22.65 -8.20
N ARG A 990 9.75 21.60 -9.02
CA ARG A 990 9.16 21.71 -10.37
C ARG A 990 7.85 20.94 -10.44
N LYS A 991 6.84 21.53 -11.08
CA LYS A 991 5.61 20.84 -11.42
C LYS A 991 5.86 19.86 -12.56
N ILE A 992 5.44 18.63 -12.39
CA ILE A 992 5.57 17.56 -13.39
C ILE A 992 4.67 17.80 -14.62
N ILE A 993 4.83 16.97 -15.65
CA ILE A 993 4.10 17.00 -16.92
C ILE A 993 2.98 15.96 -16.92
N SER A 994 1.84 16.24 -17.57
CA SER A 994 0.76 15.28 -17.79
C SER A 994 1.27 14.03 -18.51
N SER A 995 0.96 12.85 -17.98
CA SER A 995 1.47 11.57 -18.47
C SER A 995 0.36 10.53 -18.55
N PRO A 996 0.37 9.64 -19.56
CA PRO A 996 -0.61 8.54 -19.68
C PRO A 996 -0.47 7.51 -18.55
N THR A 997 0.62 7.55 -17.76
CA THR A 997 0.74 6.76 -16.54
C THR A 997 -0.34 7.12 -15.52
N TRP A 998 -0.89 8.34 -15.58
CA TRP A 998 -1.83 8.88 -14.62
C TRP A 998 -3.15 9.26 -15.29
N SER A 999 -4.19 9.50 -14.49
CA SER A 999 -5.54 9.80 -14.99
C SER A 999 -6.02 11.23 -14.77
N GLY A 1000 -5.18 12.08 -14.15
CA GLY A 1000 -5.40 13.52 -14.04
C GLY A 1000 -4.47 14.34 -14.92
N LEU A 1001 -4.76 15.63 -15.03
CA LEU A 1001 -3.96 16.58 -15.82
C LEU A 1001 -3.13 17.49 -14.93
N GLU A 1002 -1.89 17.72 -15.35
CA GLU A 1002 -1.00 18.72 -14.77
C GLU A 1002 -1.13 20.03 -15.54
N SER A 1003 -2.17 20.78 -15.22
CA SER A 1003 -2.59 21.96 -15.98
C SER A 1003 -2.52 23.25 -15.14
N GLU A 1004 -2.36 24.38 -15.81
CA GLU A 1004 -2.46 25.72 -15.21
C GLU A 1004 -3.91 26.23 -15.15
N THR A 1005 -4.89 25.47 -15.66
CA THR A 1005 -6.31 25.86 -15.69
C THR A 1005 -7.22 24.90 -14.91
N VAL A 1006 -6.82 23.64 -14.75
CA VAL A 1006 -7.54 22.63 -13.97
C VAL A 1006 -6.57 21.95 -13.00
N SER A 1007 -7.01 21.68 -11.78
CA SER A 1007 -6.22 20.96 -10.78
C SER A 1007 -6.19 19.47 -11.14
N TYR A 1008 -5.17 18.75 -10.66
CA TYR A 1008 -5.09 17.31 -10.88
C TYR A 1008 -6.28 16.59 -10.22
N ASN A 1009 -7.08 15.88 -11.01
CA ASN A 1009 -8.20 15.07 -10.55
C ASN A 1009 -8.14 13.69 -11.21
N ALA A 1010 -8.22 12.62 -10.41
CA ALA A 1010 -8.14 11.26 -10.93
C ALA A 1010 -9.42 10.86 -11.68
N GLY A 1011 -9.26 10.11 -12.77
CA GLY A 1011 -10.34 9.77 -13.70
C GLY A 1011 -10.65 10.87 -14.72
N TYR A 1012 -9.99 12.03 -14.65
CA TYR A 1012 -10.26 13.16 -15.54
C TYR A 1012 -10.03 12.79 -17.00
N THR A 1013 -8.92 12.13 -17.32
CA THR A 1013 -8.63 11.72 -18.70
C THR A 1013 -9.59 10.62 -19.17
N ASN A 1014 -10.08 9.76 -18.27
CA ASN A 1014 -11.09 8.77 -18.66
C ASN A 1014 -12.38 9.45 -19.14
N VAL A 1015 -12.84 10.48 -18.42
CA VAL A 1015 -14.07 11.21 -18.74
C VAL A 1015 -13.89 12.14 -19.95
N HIS A 1016 -12.78 12.87 -20.00
CA HIS A 1016 -12.60 13.97 -20.97
C HIS A 1016 -11.83 13.57 -22.23
N GLU A 1017 -10.96 12.56 -22.14
CA GLU A 1017 -10.20 12.01 -23.26
C GLU A 1017 -10.74 10.66 -23.74
N LEU A 1018 -11.82 10.17 -23.10
CA LEU A 1018 -12.50 8.92 -23.44
C LEU A 1018 -11.57 7.69 -23.39
N ILE A 1019 -10.54 7.74 -22.54
CA ILE A 1019 -9.64 6.62 -22.28
C ILE A 1019 -10.38 5.63 -21.36
N PRO A 1020 -10.48 4.33 -21.71
CA PRO A 1020 -11.16 3.38 -20.85
C PRO A 1020 -10.44 3.18 -19.52
N TRP A 1021 -11.20 2.90 -18.47
CA TRP A 1021 -10.65 2.26 -17.28
C TRP A 1021 -10.20 0.84 -17.67
N ARG A 1022 -9.18 0.28 -17.00
CA ARG A 1022 -8.57 -1.00 -17.45
C ARG A 1022 -9.29 -2.19 -16.85
N THR A 1023 -10.61 -2.18 -17.02
CA THR A 1023 -11.51 -3.18 -16.48
C THR A 1023 -12.13 -3.99 -17.59
N ILE A 1024 -12.75 -5.13 -17.25
CA ILE A 1024 -13.38 -6.01 -18.24
C ILE A 1024 -14.38 -5.28 -19.15
N THR A 1025 -15.11 -4.31 -18.59
CA THR A 1025 -16.08 -3.48 -19.31
C THR A 1025 -15.45 -2.25 -19.97
N GLY A 1026 -14.23 -1.86 -19.60
CA GLY A 1026 -13.63 -0.57 -19.96
C GLY A 1026 -14.12 0.61 -19.12
N ARG A 1027 -15.09 0.38 -18.22
CA ARG A 1027 -15.81 1.38 -17.45
C ARG A 1027 -15.60 1.17 -15.95
N GLN A 1028 -16.11 2.10 -15.14
CA GLN A 1028 -16.16 1.94 -13.70
C GLN A 1028 -17.15 0.83 -13.32
N GLN A 1029 -16.74 -0.13 -12.49
CA GLN A 1029 -17.53 -1.33 -12.21
C GLN A 1029 -18.24 -1.33 -10.86
N PHE A 1030 -19.57 -1.41 -10.90
CA PHE A 1030 -20.39 -1.79 -9.76
C PHE A 1030 -20.40 -3.32 -9.57
N TYR A 1031 -20.39 -4.08 -10.66
CA TYR A 1031 -20.55 -5.53 -10.68
C TYR A 1031 -19.23 -6.26 -10.96
N GLN A 1032 -18.89 -7.20 -10.07
CA GLN A 1032 -17.66 -7.98 -10.09
C GLN A 1032 -17.99 -9.43 -10.43
N ASP A 1033 -17.84 -9.81 -11.70
CA ASP A 1033 -18.36 -11.07 -12.20
C ASP A 1033 -17.36 -12.24 -12.16
N HIS A 1034 -16.14 -12.07 -11.64
CA HIS A 1034 -15.23 -13.20 -11.43
C HIS A 1034 -15.82 -14.25 -10.48
N GLN A 1035 -15.58 -15.55 -10.75
CA GLN A 1035 -16.17 -16.65 -9.98
C GLN A 1035 -15.98 -16.50 -8.46
N TRP A 1036 -14.77 -16.14 -7.99
CA TRP A 1036 -14.52 -15.94 -6.56
C TRP A 1036 -15.23 -14.70 -6.01
N MET A 1037 -15.37 -13.61 -6.78
CA MET A 1037 -16.13 -12.44 -6.30
C MET A 1037 -17.59 -12.82 -6.04
N ARG A 1038 -18.20 -13.61 -6.92
CA ARG A 1038 -19.56 -14.14 -6.73
C ARG A 1038 -19.62 -15.13 -5.56
N ALA A 1039 -18.69 -16.09 -5.50
CA ALA A 1039 -18.70 -17.14 -4.49
C ALA A 1039 -18.44 -16.62 -3.06
N PHE A 1040 -17.78 -15.47 -2.92
CA PHE A 1040 -17.63 -14.77 -1.65
C PHE A 1040 -18.72 -13.71 -1.42
N GLY A 1041 -19.77 -13.64 -2.26
CA GLY A 1041 -20.90 -12.71 -2.08
C GLY A 1041 -20.51 -11.24 -2.21
N GLU A 1042 -19.55 -10.94 -3.09
CA GLU A 1042 -19.02 -9.58 -3.34
C GLU A 1042 -19.16 -9.19 -4.81
N SER A 1043 -20.08 -9.81 -5.55
CA SER A 1043 -20.40 -9.40 -6.93
C SER A 1043 -20.92 -7.97 -6.97
N LEU A 1044 -21.83 -7.59 -6.07
CA LEU A 1044 -22.21 -6.21 -5.76
C LEU A 1044 -21.66 -5.77 -4.39
N CYS A 1045 -21.76 -4.47 -4.12
CA CYS A 1045 -21.47 -3.95 -2.79
C CYS A 1045 -22.59 -4.35 -1.82
N VAL A 1046 -22.21 -4.88 -0.66
CA VAL A 1046 -23.10 -5.32 0.41
C VAL A 1046 -22.53 -4.89 1.76
N TYR A 1047 -23.35 -4.87 2.81
CA TYR A 1047 -22.81 -4.72 4.16
C TYR A 1047 -22.32 -6.08 4.67
N LYS A 1048 -21.05 -6.13 5.10
CA LYS A 1048 -20.49 -7.23 5.87
C LYS A 1048 -19.99 -6.70 7.22
N PRO A 1049 -20.43 -7.28 8.36
CA PRO A 1049 -19.90 -6.92 9.67
C PRO A 1049 -18.41 -7.32 9.78
N PHE A 1050 -17.71 -6.75 10.76
CA PHE A 1050 -16.33 -7.15 11.06
C PHE A 1050 -16.26 -8.64 11.43
N VAL A 1051 -15.11 -9.28 11.16
CA VAL A 1051 -14.92 -10.71 11.42
C VAL A 1051 -14.48 -10.97 12.87
N ASP A 1052 -14.89 -12.11 13.45
CA ASP A 1052 -14.36 -12.57 14.74
C ASP A 1052 -13.06 -13.38 14.53
N LEU A 1053 -11.94 -12.79 14.96
CA LEU A 1053 -10.61 -13.42 14.89
C LEU A 1053 -10.36 -14.43 16.02
N LYS A 1054 -11.30 -14.57 16.97
CA LYS A 1054 -11.30 -15.55 18.06
C LYS A 1054 -10.06 -15.46 18.97
N THR A 1055 -9.56 -14.24 19.21
CA THR A 1055 -8.27 -14.00 19.90
C THR A 1055 -8.38 -13.77 21.41
N THR A 1056 -9.56 -13.46 21.97
CA THR A 1056 -9.71 -13.02 23.37
C THR A 1056 -10.33 -14.08 24.30
N LYS A 1057 -11.32 -14.83 23.84
CA LYS A 1057 -12.12 -15.75 24.68
C LYS A 1057 -11.29 -16.76 25.47
N LYS A 1058 -10.20 -17.27 24.89
CA LYS A 1058 -9.32 -18.26 25.54
C LYS A 1058 -8.34 -17.66 26.56
N VAL A 1059 -8.09 -16.35 26.53
CA VAL A 1059 -7.15 -15.70 27.46
C VAL A 1059 -7.84 -14.89 28.55
N LEU A 1060 -9.09 -14.49 28.33
CA LEU A 1060 -9.87 -13.72 29.29
C LEU A 1060 -9.98 -14.46 30.64
N GLY A 1061 -9.56 -13.82 31.72
CA GLY A 1061 -9.57 -14.37 33.08
C GLY A 1061 -8.52 -15.45 33.36
N GLN A 1062 -7.74 -15.89 32.36
CA GLN A 1062 -6.77 -16.99 32.54
C GLN A 1062 -5.45 -16.54 33.19
N HIS A 1063 -5.14 -15.24 33.13
CA HIS A 1063 -3.86 -14.70 33.60
C HIS A 1063 -4.01 -13.68 34.73
N GLY A 1064 -5.06 -13.80 35.57
CA GLY A 1064 -5.45 -12.77 36.53
C GLY A 1064 -4.31 -12.24 37.42
N ASN A 1065 -4.16 -10.91 37.47
CA ASN A 1065 -3.24 -10.21 38.38
C ASN A 1065 -3.95 -9.62 39.62
N GLY A 1066 -5.27 -9.79 39.71
CA GLY A 1066 -6.14 -9.26 40.76
C GLY A 1066 -6.90 -7.98 40.37
N ASN A 1067 -6.62 -7.41 39.20
CA ASN A 1067 -7.39 -6.30 38.64
C ASN A 1067 -8.47 -6.82 37.66
N PRO A 1068 -9.57 -6.09 37.45
CA PRO A 1068 -10.58 -6.45 36.44
C PRO A 1068 -10.00 -6.46 35.02
N GLU A 1069 -10.51 -7.36 34.19
CA GLU A 1069 -10.19 -7.49 32.77
C GLU A 1069 -11.41 -7.15 31.92
N ILE A 1070 -11.24 -6.33 30.89
CA ILE A 1070 -12.31 -5.97 29.95
C ILE A 1070 -11.87 -6.27 28.52
N VAL A 1071 -12.83 -6.57 27.63
CA VAL A 1071 -12.58 -6.82 26.21
C VAL A 1071 -12.99 -5.59 25.40
N LEU A 1072 -12.08 -5.08 24.57
CA LEU A 1072 -12.30 -3.90 23.74
C LEU A 1072 -11.84 -4.15 22.31
N ASN A 1073 -12.50 -3.53 21.34
CA ASN A 1073 -12.02 -3.50 19.96
C ASN A 1073 -10.74 -2.64 19.87
N PHE A 1074 -9.69 -3.18 19.25
CA PHE A 1074 -8.35 -2.61 19.24
C PHE A 1074 -8.05 -1.90 17.92
N LEU A 1075 -8.20 -0.57 17.92
CA LEU A 1075 -7.92 0.22 16.73
C LEU A 1075 -6.53 0.88 16.80
N THR A 1076 -5.92 1.03 15.64
CA THR A 1076 -4.55 1.52 15.49
C THR A 1076 -4.43 2.65 14.47
N PRO A 1077 -5.17 3.78 14.62
CA PRO A 1077 -5.03 4.94 13.75
C PRO A 1077 -3.62 5.53 13.82
N HIS A 1078 -3.13 6.22 12.78
CA HIS A 1078 -1.76 6.75 12.76
C HIS A 1078 -1.57 7.88 13.78
N GLN A 1079 -0.39 7.94 14.42
CA GLN A 1079 -0.10 8.83 15.54
C GLN A 1079 0.22 10.28 15.16
N LYS A 1080 0.06 11.19 16.13
CA LYS A 1080 0.35 12.64 15.99
C LYS A 1080 1.82 12.97 16.23
N TRP A 1081 2.48 12.14 17.02
CA TRP A 1081 3.81 12.35 17.60
C TRP A 1081 4.88 11.53 16.89
N GLY A 1082 4.58 11.09 15.68
CA GLY A 1082 5.46 10.31 14.85
C GLY A 1082 4.87 10.14 13.47
N ILE A 1083 5.69 9.69 12.53
CA ILE A 1083 5.21 9.15 11.27
C ILE A 1083 5.56 7.67 11.32
N HIS A 1084 4.52 6.84 11.53
CA HIS A 1084 4.70 5.47 11.96
C HIS A 1084 5.56 5.43 13.22
N SER A 1085 6.66 4.66 13.24
CA SER A 1085 7.63 4.64 14.34
C SER A 1085 8.78 5.66 14.18
N THR A 1086 8.98 6.23 12.99
CA THR A 1086 9.95 7.32 12.85
C THR A 1086 9.45 8.52 13.65
N TYR A 1087 10.37 9.19 14.35
CA TYR A 1087 10.12 10.23 15.35
C TYR A 1087 9.52 9.76 16.68
N SER A 1088 9.12 8.50 16.83
CA SER A 1088 8.58 8.01 18.12
C SER A 1088 9.59 8.05 19.27
N ASP A 1089 10.88 7.93 18.95
CA ASP A 1089 12.03 8.04 19.85
C ASP A 1089 12.64 9.45 19.87
N ASN A 1090 12.11 10.39 19.07
CA ASN A 1090 12.58 11.76 19.05
C ASN A 1090 12.15 12.49 20.32
N LEU A 1091 13.12 13.03 21.07
CA LEU A 1091 12.86 13.66 22.36
C LEU A 1091 11.83 14.80 22.28
N ARG A 1092 11.79 15.58 21.19
CA ARG A 1092 10.81 16.66 21.03
C ARG A 1092 9.39 16.11 20.93
N MET A 1093 9.21 15.02 20.17
CA MET A 1093 7.90 14.36 20.04
C MET A 1093 7.49 13.63 21.32
N LEU A 1094 8.42 12.96 22.00
CA LEU A 1094 8.17 12.35 23.31
C LEU A 1094 7.72 13.39 24.33
N THR A 1095 8.35 14.57 24.34
CA THR A 1095 8.03 15.67 25.27
C THR A 1095 6.66 16.29 24.98
N LEU A 1096 6.30 16.45 23.71
CA LEU A 1096 4.98 16.98 23.31
C LEU A 1096 3.84 15.96 23.46
N SER A 1097 4.18 14.68 23.59
CA SER A 1097 3.22 13.58 23.75
C SER A 1097 3.02 13.22 25.22
N ARG A 1098 3.12 11.92 25.54
CA ARG A 1098 3.07 11.36 26.88
C ARG A 1098 4.38 10.68 27.27
N GLY A 1099 5.50 10.89 26.55
CA GLY A 1099 6.82 10.36 26.93
C GLY A 1099 7.01 8.85 26.75
N GLY A 1100 6.26 8.21 25.85
CA GLY A 1100 6.40 6.79 25.52
C GLY A 1100 5.07 6.14 25.08
N PRO A 1101 5.06 4.80 24.94
CA PRO A 1101 3.88 4.04 24.54
C PRO A 1101 2.67 4.29 25.43
N HIS A 1102 1.54 4.62 24.80
CA HIS A 1102 0.27 4.89 25.45
C HIS A 1102 -0.92 4.40 24.62
N VAL A 1103 -2.03 4.10 25.30
CA VAL A 1103 -3.27 3.54 24.76
C VAL A 1103 -4.45 4.36 25.28
N TRP A 1104 -5.33 4.80 24.39
CA TRP A 1104 -6.48 5.62 24.73
C TRP A 1104 -7.71 4.77 25.00
N VAL A 1105 -8.38 5.03 26.12
CA VAL A 1105 -9.56 4.29 26.59
C VAL A 1105 -10.66 5.28 26.97
N SER A 1106 -11.92 4.89 26.78
CA SER A 1106 -13.07 5.69 27.22
C SER A 1106 -13.07 5.86 28.74
N GLU A 1107 -13.71 6.92 29.24
CA GLU A 1107 -13.88 7.12 30.69
C GLU A 1107 -14.69 6.00 31.34
N ILE A 1108 -15.72 5.51 30.63
CA ILE A 1108 -16.60 4.43 31.10
C ILE A 1108 -15.84 3.11 31.21
N ASP A 1109 -15.07 2.74 30.19
CA ASP A 1109 -14.30 1.49 30.20
C ASP A 1109 -13.13 1.55 31.18
N ALA A 1110 -12.48 2.71 31.31
CA ALA A 1110 -11.45 2.92 32.32
C ALA A 1110 -12.01 2.73 33.74
N GLN A 1111 -13.20 3.27 34.04
CA GLN A 1111 -13.88 3.07 35.32
C GLN A 1111 -14.21 1.59 35.59
N LYS A 1112 -14.75 0.86 34.59
CA LYS A 1112 -15.05 -0.58 34.70
C LYS A 1112 -13.80 -1.42 35.03
N ALA A 1113 -12.65 -1.05 34.48
CA ALA A 1113 -11.38 -1.74 34.69
C ALA A 1113 -10.54 -1.19 35.88
N GLY A 1114 -11.03 -0.17 36.59
CA GLY A 1114 -10.29 0.47 37.68
C GLY A 1114 -9.00 1.18 37.24
N ILE A 1115 -8.97 1.69 36.00
CA ILE A 1115 -7.86 2.41 35.37
C ILE A 1115 -8.07 3.91 35.56
N VAL A 1116 -7.03 4.62 36.01
CA VAL A 1116 -6.99 6.10 35.97
C VAL A 1116 -6.01 6.59 34.90
N ASP A 1117 -6.13 7.86 34.51
CA ASP A 1117 -5.24 8.43 33.47
C ASP A 1117 -3.77 8.20 33.83
N ASN A 1118 -2.97 7.80 32.84
CA ASN A 1118 -1.54 7.53 32.94
C ASN A 1118 -1.14 6.29 33.79
N ASP A 1119 -2.08 5.49 34.30
CA ASP A 1119 -1.78 4.18 34.87
C ASP A 1119 -1.06 3.27 33.86
N TRP A 1120 -0.18 2.40 34.34
CA TRP A 1120 0.34 1.29 33.53
C TRP A 1120 -0.74 0.26 33.28
N ILE A 1121 -0.92 -0.10 32.02
CA ILE A 1121 -1.86 -1.11 31.56
C ILE A 1121 -1.15 -2.16 30.73
N GLU A 1122 -1.72 -3.36 30.74
CA GLU A 1122 -1.34 -4.46 29.87
C GLU A 1122 -2.50 -4.74 28.91
N VAL A 1123 -2.16 -4.90 27.64
CA VAL A 1123 -3.11 -5.24 26.57
C VAL A 1123 -2.63 -6.53 25.93
N PHE A 1124 -3.51 -7.53 25.83
CA PHE A 1124 -3.11 -8.85 25.36
C PHE A 1124 -4.26 -9.61 24.71
N ASN A 1125 -3.91 -10.56 23.85
CA ASN A 1125 -4.79 -11.58 23.30
C ASN A 1125 -3.94 -12.83 22.95
N LEU A 1126 -4.49 -13.82 22.25
CA LEU A 1126 -3.74 -15.02 21.86
C LEU A 1126 -2.46 -14.71 21.04
N ASN A 1127 -2.40 -13.60 20.32
CA ASN A 1127 -1.24 -13.26 19.49
C ASN A 1127 -0.04 -12.81 20.35
N GLY A 1128 -0.30 -12.21 21.51
CA GLY A 1128 0.75 -11.79 22.44
C GLY A 1128 0.35 -10.67 23.39
N THR A 1129 1.36 -9.95 23.91
CA THR A 1129 1.21 -9.00 25.02
C THR A 1129 1.92 -7.68 24.74
N LEU A 1130 1.32 -6.55 25.11
CA LEU A 1130 1.98 -5.24 25.13
C LEU A 1130 1.71 -4.51 26.45
N THR A 1131 2.61 -3.58 26.79
CA THR A 1131 2.47 -2.72 27.98
C THR A 1131 2.58 -1.26 27.58
N ALA A 1132 1.72 -0.43 28.14
CA ALA A 1132 1.66 1.00 27.83
C ALA A 1132 1.04 1.76 29.00
N ARG A 1133 1.00 3.09 28.93
CA ARG A 1133 0.19 3.90 29.86
C ARG A 1133 -1.17 4.24 29.27
N ALA A 1134 -2.20 4.32 30.12
CA ALA A 1134 -3.53 4.72 29.68
C ALA A 1134 -3.60 6.23 29.38
N VAL A 1135 -4.38 6.61 28.38
CA VAL A 1135 -4.92 7.95 28.20
C VAL A 1135 -6.44 7.85 28.31
N VAL A 1136 -6.99 8.32 29.42
CA VAL A 1136 -8.43 8.25 29.66
C VAL A 1136 -9.09 9.51 29.09
N SER A 1137 -10.08 9.35 28.21
CA SER A 1137 -10.68 10.51 27.53
C SER A 1137 -12.13 10.28 27.08
N GLN A 1138 -12.99 11.25 27.38
CA GLN A 1138 -14.39 11.31 26.92
C GLN A 1138 -14.58 11.15 25.41
N ARG A 1139 -13.62 11.57 24.59
CA ARG A 1139 -13.76 11.52 23.11
C ARG A 1139 -13.77 10.11 22.54
N ILE A 1140 -13.31 9.12 23.32
CA ILE A 1140 -13.28 7.72 22.93
C ILE A 1140 -14.62 7.09 23.33
N PRO A 1141 -15.40 6.54 22.39
CA PRO A 1141 -16.66 5.91 22.72
C PRO A 1141 -16.44 4.57 23.43
N GLU A 1142 -17.47 4.11 24.14
CA GLU A 1142 -17.46 2.85 24.87
C GLU A 1142 -17.24 1.64 23.94
N GLY A 1143 -16.46 0.65 24.41
CA GLY A 1143 -16.24 -0.61 23.71
C GLY A 1143 -15.11 -0.59 22.68
N MET A 1144 -14.33 0.49 22.59
CA MET A 1144 -13.13 0.55 21.77
C MET A 1144 -11.94 1.18 22.49
N THR A 1145 -10.74 0.88 22.01
CA THR A 1145 -9.49 1.45 22.47
C THR A 1145 -8.61 1.86 21.28
N LEU A 1146 -7.82 2.93 21.44
CA LEU A 1146 -6.88 3.39 20.41
C LEU A 1146 -5.43 3.27 20.88
N MET A 1147 -4.63 2.43 20.24
CA MET A 1147 -3.17 2.54 20.32
C MET A 1147 -2.64 3.13 19.02
N TYR A 1148 -2.33 4.43 19.04
CA TYR A 1148 -1.89 5.11 17.83
C TYR A 1148 -0.64 4.46 17.21
N HIS A 1149 -0.68 4.19 15.90
CA HIS A 1149 0.36 3.56 15.10
C HIS A 1149 1.49 4.55 14.76
N ALA A 1150 2.77 4.28 15.02
CA ALA A 1150 3.36 3.16 15.78
C ALA A 1150 4.34 3.70 16.81
N GLN A 1151 4.24 3.29 18.07
CA GLN A 1151 5.04 3.85 19.17
C GLN A 1151 6.31 3.03 19.50
N GLU A 1152 6.45 1.86 18.85
CA GLU A 1152 7.52 0.87 19.01
C GLU A 1152 7.86 0.50 20.48
N LYS A 1153 8.94 -0.25 20.73
CA LYS A 1153 9.25 -0.77 22.09
C LYS A 1153 10.65 -0.49 22.63
N ILE A 1154 11.31 0.57 22.14
CA ILE A 1154 12.67 0.95 22.57
C ILE A 1154 12.70 2.01 23.68
N ILE A 1155 11.61 2.76 23.88
CA ILE A 1155 11.51 3.82 24.90
C ILE A 1155 10.39 3.48 25.88
N ASN A 1156 10.69 3.48 27.19
CA ASN A 1156 9.71 3.49 28.27
C ASN A 1156 8.67 2.35 28.20
N VAL A 1157 9.16 1.10 28.10
CA VAL A 1157 8.34 -0.12 28.06
C VAL A 1157 8.78 -1.07 29.16
N PRO A 1158 7.96 -1.33 30.21
CA PRO A 1158 8.28 -2.31 31.25
C PRO A 1158 8.12 -3.75 30.75
N GLY A 1159 8.38 -4.72 31.61
CA GLY A 1159 8.01 -6.12 31.38
C GLY A 1159 6.50 -6.34 31.47
N ALA A 1160 5.97 -7.24 30.65
CA ALA A 1160 4.58 -7.65 30.68
C ALA A 1160 4.34 -8.70 31.77
N GLU A 1161 3.24 -8.58 32.52
CA GLU A 1161 2.95 -9.51 33.62
C GLU A 1161 2.51 -10.89 33.11
N VAL A 1162 1.87 -10.97 31.94
CA VAL A 1162 1.45 -12.25 31.32
C VAL A 1162 2.67 -13.01 30.80
N SER A 1163 3.47 -12.40 29.92
CA SER A 1163 4.57 -13.10 29.23
C SER A 1163 5.90 -13.14 29.98
N LYS A 1164 6.05 -12.32 31.05
CA LYS A 1164 7.30 -12.13 31.82
C LYS A 1164 8.50 -11.68 30.97
N LYS A 1165 8.22 -11.13 29.79
CA LYS A 1165 9.20 -10.59 28.84
C LYS A 1165 8.99 -9.09 28.72
N ARG A 1166 9.90 -8.38 28.03
CA ARG A 1166 9.68 -6.96 27.67
C ARG A 1166 8.32 -6.81 26.99
N GLY A 1167 7.52 -5.82 27.39
CA GLY A 1167 6.26 -5.51 26.74
C GLY A 1167 6.40 -5.38 25.23
N GLY A 1168 5.44 -5.94 24.50
CA GLY A 1168 5.37 -5.88 23.05
C GLY A 1168 4.94 -4.51 22.50
N ILE A 1169 4.54 -4.53 21.24
CA ILE A 1169 4.03 -3.37 20.49
C ILE A 1169 2.56 -3.56 20.12
N HIS A 1170 1.92 -2.57 19.50
CA HIS A 1170 0.55 -2.70 18.98
C HIS A 1170 0.35 -3.94 18.08
N ASN A 1171 1.35 -4.35 17.29
CA ASN A 1171 1.24 -5.56 16.47
C ASN A 1171 1.64 -6.87 17.18
N SER A 1172 1.99 -6.82 18.47
CA SER A 1172 2.10 -8.04 19.29
C SER A 1172 0.73 -8.67 19.54
N VAL A 1173 -0.35 -7.90 19.42
CA VAL A 1173 -1.72 -8.38 19.58
C VAL A 1173 -2.47 -8.53 18.24
N THR A 1174 -1.80 -8.35 17.10
CA THR A 1174 -2.42 -8.56 15.77
C THR A 1174 -1.87 -9.80 15.09
N ARG A 1175 -2.54 -10.25 14.03
CA ARG A 1175 -2.05 -11.26 13.08
C ARG A 1175 -2.55 -10.91 11.67
N ALA A 1176 -1.78 -11.24 10.64
CA ALA A 1176 -2.22 -11.21 9.26
C ALA A 1176 -3.27 -12.30 9.02
N VAL A 1177 -4.38 -11.92 8.39
CA VAL A 1177 -5.50 -12.80 8.00
C VAL A 1177 -5.79 -12.49 6.54
N LEU A 1178 -5.72 -13.50 5.68
CA LEU A 1178 -5.86 -13.30 4.23
C LEU A 1178 -7.34 -13.27 3.83
N LYS A 1179 -7.67 -12.52 2.79
CA LYS A 1179 -9.00 -12.54 2.16
C LYS A 1179 -8.91 -13.13 0.74
N PRO A 1180 -9.67 -14.19 0.41
CA PRO A 1180 -9.56 -14.85 -0.90
C PRO A 1180 -9.83 -13.94 -2.11
N THR A 1181 -10.73 -12.96 -2.00
CA THR A 1181 -11.02 -12.03 -3.10
C THR A 1181 -9.81 -11.16 -3.49
N HIS A 1182 -8.81 -11.03 -2.62
CA HIS A 1182 -7.55 -10.33 -2.89
C HIS A 1182 -6.47 -11.23 -3.49
N MET A 1183 -6.79 -12.49 -3.78
CA MET A 1183 -5.89 -13.46 -4.40
C MET A 1183 -6.22 -13.71 -5.88
N ILE A 1184 -7.30 -13.12 -6.39
CA ILE A 1184 -7.74 -13.27 -7.78
C ILE A 1184 -6.67 -12.70 -8.72
N GLY A 1185 -6.44 -13.38 -9.84
CA GLY A 1185 -5.50 -12.96 -10.87
C GLY A 1185 -5.90 -13.46 -12.26
N GLY A 1186 -5.23 -12.98 -13.32
CA GLY A 1186 -5.49 -13.40 -14.69
C GLY A 1186 -6.91 -13.08 -15.19
N TYR A 1187 -7.52 -12.03 -14.65
CA TYR A 1187 -8.90 -11.63 -14.95
C TYR A 1187 -9.03 -10.11 -15.17
N ALA A 1188 -8.49 -9.62 -16.28
CA ALA A 1188 -8.50 -8.20 -16.64
C ALA A 1188 -7.95 -7.34 -15.49
N GLN A 1189 -8.80 -6.50 -14.87
CA GLN A 1189 -8.40 -5.67 -13.73
C GLN A 1189 -8.01 -6.46 -12.48
N LEU A 1190 -8.54 -7.68 -12.31
CA LEU A 1190 -8.14 -8.57 -11.21
C LEU A 1190 -6.99 -9.45 -11.71
N SER A 1191 -5.86 -8.82 -11.98
CA SER A 1191 -4.58 -9.43 -12.36
C SER A 1191 -3.46 -8.83 -11.52
N TYR A 1192 -2.32 -9.52 -11.43
CA TYR A 1192 -1.27 -9.08 -10.51
C TYR A 1192 -0.51 -7.86 -11.05
N GLY A 1193 -0.07 -7.00 -10.13
CA GLY A 1193 0.99 -6.04 -10.37
C GLY A 1193 1.64 -5.69 -9.04
N PHE A 1194 2.92 -5.34 -9.03
CA PHE A 1194 3.61 -5.02 -7.79
C PHE A 1194 2.99 -3.82 -7.09
N ASN A 1195 2.47 -4.04 -5.87
CA ASN A 1195 1.61 -3.13 -5.10
C ASN A 1195 0.21 -2.87 -5.69
N TYR A 1196 -0.12 -3.36 -6.90
CA TYR A 1196 -1.40 -3.13 -7.56
C TYR A 1196 -2.52 -4.02 -6.99
N TYR A 1197 -2.25 -5.32 -6.83
CA TYR A 1197 -3.21 -6.28 -6.27
C TYR A 1197 -2.49 -7.35 -5.46
N GLY A 1198 -3.18 -7.91 -4.48
CA GLY A 1198 -2.63 -8.88 -3.55
C GLY A 1198 -3.31 -8.79 -2.18
N THR A 1199 -3.10 -9.80 -1.35
CA THR A 1199 -3.65 -9.86 0.01
C THR A 1199 -3.15 -8.69 0.87
N VAL A 1200 -4.01 -8.20 1.76
CA VAL A 1200 -3.76 -6.97 2.54
C VAL A 1200 -3.62 -7.22 4.05
N GLY A 1201 -2.80 -6.42 4.72
CA GLY A 1201 -2.54 -6.53 6.16
C GLY A 1201 -3.60 -5.88 7.06
N SER A 1202 -4.88 -6.24 6.88
CA SER A 1202 -6.00 -5.73 7.69
C SER A 1202 -5.81 -6.02 9.19
N ASN A 1203 -6.38 -5.18 10.06
CA ASN A 1203 -6.05 -5.20 11.50
C ASN A 1203 -7.10 -4.58 12.45
N ARG A 1204 -8.19 -3.98 11.95
CA ARG A 1204 -9.12 -3.22 12.81
C ARG A 1204 -10.24 -4.04 13.43
N ASP A 1205 -10.46 -5.24 12.91
CA ASP A 1205 -11.37 -6.26 13.44
C ASP A 1205 -10.83 -6.87 14.76
N GLU A 1206 -9.58 -6.59 15.14
CA GLU A 1206 -8.94 -7.19 16.30
C GLU A 1206 -9.60 -6.77 17.63
N PHE A 1207 -9.68 -7.72 18.56
CA PHE A 1207 -10.10 -7.48 19.94
C PHE A 1207 -9.00 -7.87 20.91
N VAL A 1208 -8.98 -7.20 22.05
CA VAL A 1208 -7.96 -7.38 23.08
C VAL A 1208 -8.57 -7.37 24.47
N VAL A 1209 -7.91 -8.08 25.38
CA VAL A 1209 -8.11 -7.92 26.82
C VAL A 1209 -7.27 -6.74 27.30
N VAL A 1210 -7.89 -5.81 28.03
CA VAL A 1210 -7.25 -4.65 28.66
C VAL A 1210 -7.40 -4.74 30.16
N ARG A 1211 -6.32 -4.47 30.89
CA ARG A 1211 -6.32 -4.37 32.35
C ARG A 1211 -5.26 -3.42 32.89
N LYS A 1212 -5.47 -2.94 34.12
CA LYS A 1212 -4.43 -2.28 34.92
C LYS A 1212 -3.31 -3.26 35.29
N MET A 1213 -2.06 -2.84 35.17
CA MET A 1213 -0.91 -3.60 35.67
C MET A 1213 -0.82 -3.51 37.20
N LYS A 1214 -0.38 -4.58 37.84
CA LYS A 1214 -0.13 -4.61 39.29
C LYS A 1214 1.33 -4.37 39.63
N LYS A 1215 2.25 -5.03 38.93
CA LYS A 1215 3.69 -4.85 39.09
C LYS A 1215 4.30 -4.26 37.83
N VAL A 1216 5.17 -3.27 38.00
CA VAL A 1216 5.95 -2.65 36.93
C VAL A 1216 7.41 -3.06 37.12
N ASP A 1217 7.77 -4.21 36.55
CA ASP A 1217 9.14 -4.74 36.56
C ASP A 1217 9.84 -4.30 35.28
N TRP A 1218 11.04 -3.71 35.37
CA TRP A 1218 11.76 -3.22 34.19
C TRP A 1218 12.63 -4.29 33.55
N LEU A 1219 12.80 -5.46 34.17
CA LEU A 1219 13.64 -6.55 33.70
C LEU A 1219 15.08 -6.09 33.40
N GLN A 1220 15.64 -5.25 34.28
CA GLN A 1220 17.00 -4.74 34.20
C GLN A 1220 17.83 -5.22 35.40
N GLU A 1221 19.13 -5.43 35.23
CA GLU A 1221 20.04 -5.94 36.28
C GLU A 1221 20.02 -5.09 37.57
N THR A 1222 19.67 -3.81 37.48
CA THR A 1222 19.55 -2.90 38.64
C THR A 1222 18.38 -3.21 39.57
N ASP A 1223 17.36 -3.96 39.13
CA ASP A 1223 16.23 -4.34 39.99
C ASP A 1223 16.64 -5.40 41.03
N ASN A 1224 17.68 -6.20 40.74
CA ASN A 1224 18.29 -7.13 41.71
C ASN A 1224 19.27 -6.43 42.69
N LEU A 1225 19.87 -5.30 42.30
CA LEU A 1225 20.74 -4.49 43.17
C LEU A 1225 19.94 -3.64 44.18
N ALA A 1226 18.70 -3.27 43.84
CA ALA A 1226 17.80 -2.59 44.77
C ALA A 1226 17.27 -3.51 45.89
N GLN A 1227 17.19 -4.83 45.66
CA GLN A 1227 16.83 -5.81 46.69
C GLN A 1227 18.00 -6.27 47.56
N SER A 1228 19.25 -6.19 47.08
CA SER A 1228 20.42 -6.53 47.90
C SER A 1228 20.86 -5.42 48.86
N ASN A 1229 20.51 -4.16 48.60
CA ASN A 1229 20.86 -3.02 49.47
C ASN A 1229 19.77 -2.63 50.50
N VAL A 1230 18.74 -3.46 50.67
CA VAL A 1230 17.75 -3.35 51.77
C VAL A 1230 17.95 -4.45 52.84
N LYS A 1231 19.00 -5.28 52.69
CA LYS A 1231 19.53 -6.16 53.74
C LYS A 1231 21.05 -6.06 53.81
N ALA A 1232 21.55 -4.89 54.21
CA ALA A 1232 22.86 -4.71 54.82
C ALA A 1232 22.77 -3.58 55.86
#